data_AF-A0A0D6KAG2-F1
#
_entry.id   AF-A0A0D6KAG2-F1
#
_cell.length_a   1.000
_cell.length_b   1.000
_cell.length_c   1.000
_cell.angle_alpha   90.00
_cell.angle_beta   90.00
_cell.angle_gamma   90.00
#
_symmetry.space_group_name_H-M   'P 1'
#
loop_
_entity.id
_entity.type
_entity.pdbx_description
1 polymer ?
#
loop_
_entity_poly.entity_id
_entity_poly.type
_entity_poly.pdbx_seq_one_letter_code
_entity_poly.pdbx_strand_id
1 'polypeptide(L)'
;MQSGQGIVNSLAQREIVDSHLEQTALNPDQRRAVLDAATTTDQFTAWQGVAGAGKTFALNELKKIATASGYSIKGFAPSSMAAKVLSQELDIQAETVARLLVSEPPQEIEPNQIWVVDEAGLLSAKDAIALLERAALEQARLLLVGDTKQLSAVLAGNPFKSLQQAGIKTSYLNCSNRQRAPKLKLAVDLVAEGRIQEGFSRLDENGYIQTVTPESKIEAIAHDYITATPSKRARTLVLAGTNKERLAITQALREHLKAEGSLGTATTITQLQAKDLTSVQMRYTHNFELGDMVMPTRSYKRRGLEKGQLYSVVGKDSDGLTLLASDGKYYQVDTGFDKAVYQHEKIEIAEGDRLRWTKNDRQLGRRNGQEFVVTAIDSNNAQIQYLDSGQTEFINLQQAQHLDYAIVSTTYSSQGKTADRVLIAADHTIGQESFYVAVSRARYDLKLYTEDKDSLLALAQSSRAKENALSVLRQKELAKLHQSKSEKETVANAVIVARSPGAEEREVEALERRISGAEEQFYTESSPLPPYPSIPLPTPSPLPSPSPQRPNAPAPLPKSPSAQEPFTQSPVIKKPVPTSVQPKVAFWTPSNVGEAPERLDSQHLRELVEDSAIHPEIATRNFKSLHQTLDWEHEAWEYLMYSDRLPRTNTGKLSSDFMSKYTHIESGGWWCDAGVNPKSFANLQPGDKPDRKLWGCYKPNNPRQKADKPGKFIKYEHPPKTELSIFLLDVPDDIADRIYEKFGVQPSESDRVSGFWYCVWRHNLPVTITEGAKKAASLLSQGHPAIGLPGIYAGYRSKDEKREKMKARLMDELAVFATPEREITFCFDYETRPETQRNIEIAISRTGRLLEEQGASVSVVTLPGPSKGVDDLIVAQGALAYEKAYSEASTLKAWRDNNNQQRHASPAPPKKLSDFERKQLLLQRFSGQLTQMAFKKAIDALTNRELLYLEQAVKEYFDQQLAQVPIPINREAIESEISQLQPQIDSLWLKHAYQEKAIRTMELFPLHQLSNKYNDALEQQLQTIGTIKELVTHKHQLQLKIQDYETRRENHDSWEKEQQTVEMKTMAQILKSPELQSRLMSIKDEIELKQQQLQARLSISRQPSPQPRRGLRR
;
A
#
# COMPACT_ATOMS: atom_id res chain seq x y z
N MET A 1 -4.18 13.80 -12.58
CA MET A 1 -5.08 13.61 -13.76
C MET A 1 -6.47 14.16 -13.46
N GLN A 2 -7.26 13.55 -12.58
CA GLN A 2 -8.61 14.02 -12.23
C GLN A 2 -8.62 15.47 -11.73
N SER A 3 -7.65 15.84 -10.88
CA SER A 3 -7.44 17.22 -10.41
C SER A 3 -7.19 18.24 -11.52
N GLY A 4 -6.84 17.79 -12.74
CA GLY A 4 -6.58 18.65 -13.89
C GLY A 4 -7.74 18.77 -14.87
N GLN A 5 -8.92 18.20 -14.58
CA GLN A 5 -10.07 18.28 -15.48
C GLN A 5 -10.80 19.61 -15.32
N GLY A 6 -11.10 20.28 -16.44
CA GLY A 6 -11.87 21.54 -16.44
C GLY A 6 -11.20 22.76 -15.79
N ILE A 7 -9.90 22.71 -15.48
CA ILE A 7 -9.20 23.79 -14.76
C ILE A 7 -8.46 24.80 -15.66
N VAL A 8 -8.36 24.53 -16.97
CA VAL A 8 -7.73 25.46 -17.93
C VAL A 8 -8.74 25.98 -18.96
N ASN A 9 -8.49 27.16 -19.53
CA ASN A 9 -9.35 27.72 -20.58
C ASN A 9 -9.16 26.96 -21.91
N SER A 10 -10.03 27.09 -22.91
CA SER A 10 -9.71 26.63 -24.27
C SER A 10 -8.61 27.50 -24.90
N LEU A 11 -7.75 26.96 -25.78
CA LEU A 11 -6.78 27.78 -26.52
C LEU A 11 -7.48 28.72 -27.50
N ALA A 12 -8.54 28.23 -28.15
CA ALA A 12 -9.36 28.99 -29.10
C ALA A 12 -10.79 28.43 -29.14
N GLN A 13 -11.72 29.22 -29.67
CA GLN A 13 -13.09 28.78 -29.93
C GLN A 13 -13.12 27.70 -31.01
N ARG A 14 -14.06 26.76 -30.88
CA ARG A 14 -14.15 25.58 -31.73
C ARG A 14 -14.30 25.96 -33.20
N GLU A 15 -15.13 26.94 -33.51
CA GLU A 15 -15.44 27.39 -34.87
C GLU A 15 -14.20 27.96 -35.57
N ILE A 16 -13.34 28.66 -34.83
CA ILE A 16 -12.08 29.22 -35.34
C ILE A 16 -11.11 28.10 -35.67
N VAL A 17 -10.98 27.13 -34.76
CA VAL A 17 -10.10 25.96 -34.96
C VAL A 17 -10.58 25.12 -36.13
N ASP A 18 -11.88 24.79 -36.20
CA ASP A 18 -12.44 23.99 -37.30
C ASP A 18 -12.22 24.69 -38.66
N SER A 19 -12.45 26.00 -38.77
CA SER A 19 -12.22 26.76 -40.01
C SER A 19 -10.74 26.78 -40.42
N HIS A 20 -9.80 26.92 -39.47
CA HIS A 20 -8.36 26.81 -39.74
C HIS A 20 -8.00 25.40 -40.23
N LEU A 21 -8.51 24.36 -39.56
CA LEU A 21 -8.17 22.97 -39.86
C LEU A 21 -8.79 22.46 -41.18
N GLU A 22 -9.91 23.03 -41.65
CA GLU A 22 -10.48 22.74 -42.97
C GLU A 22 -9.51 23.05 -44.12
N GLN A 23 -8.64 24.04 -43.93
CA GLN A 23 -7.65 24.48 -44.92
C GLN A 23 -6.35 23.67 -44.87
N THR A 24 -6.23 22.73 -43.93
CA THR A 24 -5.03 21.90 -43.74
C THR A 24 -5.16 20.53 -44.42
N ALA A 25 -4.01 19.93 -44.78
CA ALA A 25 -3.93 18.58 -45.34
C ALA A 25 -3.99 17.46 -44.28
N LEU A 26 -4.52 17.74 -43.07
CA LEU A 26 -4.66 16.74 -42.01
C LEU A 26 -5.75 15.71 -42.36
N ASN A 27 -5.48 14.45 -42.03
CA ASN A 27 -6.51 13.41 -42.10
C ASN A 27 -7.56 13.60 -40.97
N PRO A 28 -8.72 12.92 -41.03
CA PRO A 28 -9.79 13.09 -40.04
C PRO A 28 -9.35 12.87 -38.59
N ASP A 29 -8.53 11.84 -38.33
CA ASP A 29 -8.02 11.51 -36.99
C ASP A 29 -7.09 12.62 -36.45
N GLN A 30 -6.16 13.09 -37.27
CA GLN A 30 -5.24 14.18 -36.94
C GLN A 30 -6.00 15.48 -36.69
N ARG A 31 -6.99 15.80 -37.53
CA ARG A 31 -7.84 16.98 -37.37
C ARG A 31 -8.58 16.94 -36.03
N ARG A 32 -9.19 15.80 -35.71
CA ARG A 32 -9.87 15.61 -34.41
C ARG A 32 -8.90 15.76 -33.25
N ALA A 33 -7.70 15.19 -33.33
CA ALA A 33 -6.70 15.30 -32.26
C ALA A 33 -6.27 16.75 -31.99
N VAL A 34 -6.04 17.53 -33.04
CA VAL A 34 -5.71 18.97 -32.92
C VAL A 34 -6.89 19.76 -32.37
N LEU A 35 -8.10 19.51 -32.89
CA LEU A 35 -9.32 20.15 -32.40
C LEU A 35 -9.55 19.90 -30.91
N ASP A 36 -9.46 18.64 -30.49
CA ASP A 36 -9.64 18.23 -29.09
C ASP A 36 -8.60 18.92 -28.20
N ALA A 37 -7.32 18.91 -28.59
CA ALA A 37 -6.25 19.55 -27.83
C ALA A 37 -6.39 21.08 -27.74
N ALA A 38 -6.89 21.72 -28.81
CA ALA A 38 -7.07 23.17 -28.85
C ALA A 38 -8.30 23.66 -28.07
N THR A 39 -9.35 22.84 -28.01
CA THR A 39 -10.65 23.24 -27.42
C THR A 39 -10.87 22.70 -26.01
N THR A 40 -10.05 21.74 -25.56
CA THR A 40 -10.18 21.16 -24.23
C THR A 40 -9.91 22.16 -23.10
N THR A 41 -10.63 21.96 -21.99
CA THR A 41 -10.45 22.65 -20.72
C THR A 41 -9.65 21.82 -19.71
N ASP A 42 -9.17 20.64 -20.12
CA ASP A 42 -8.36 19.75 -19.27
C ASP A 42 -6.88 20.10 -19.38
N GLN A 43 -6.19 20.11 -18.23
CA GLN A 43 -4.75 20.33 -18.15
C GLN A 43 -3.94 19.17 -18.73
N PHE A 44 -4.41 17.93 -18.56
CA PHE A 44 -3.71 16.72 -18.99
C PHE A 44 -4.51 16.01 -20.10
N THR A 45 -3.90 15.83 -21.26
CA THR A 45 -4.51 15.13 -22.41
C THR A 45 -3.54 14.14 -23.03
N ALA A 46 -4.04 13.23 -23.85
CA ALA A 46 -3.24 12.22 -24.53
C ALA A 46 -3.59 12.07 -26.01
N TRP A 47 -2.58 11.79 -26.84
CA TRP A 47 -2.74 11.33 -28.22
C TRP A 47 -2.17 9.92 -28.35
N GLN A 48 -3.04 8.94 -28.61
CA GLN A 48 -2.69 7.57 -28.90
C GLN A 48 -2.60 7.41 -30.42
N GLY A 49 -1.39 7.27 -30.97
CA GLY A 49 -1.20 7.20 -32.42
C GLY A 49 -0.30 6.06 -32.86
N VAL A 50 -0.76 5.27 -33.83
CA VAL A 50 0.00 4.14 -34.39
C VAL A 50 1.32 4.60 -35.02
N ALA A 51 2.24 3.66 -35.24
CA ALA A 51 3.54 3.94 -35.84
C ALA A 51 3.37 4.54 -37.24
N GLY A 52 3.82 5.78 -37.44
CA GLY A 52 3.68 6.47 -38.72
C GLY A 52 2.37 7.24 -38.92
N ALA A 53 1.59 7.47 -37.87
CA ALA A 53 0.31 8.20 -37.95
C ALA A 53 0.41 9.72 -38.22
N GLY A 54 1.62 10.25 -38.43
CA GLY A 54 1.83 11.69 -38.64
C GLY A 54 1.61 12.54 -37.39
N LYS A 55 1.98 12.04 -36.21
CA LYS A 55 1.86 12.74 -34.92
C LYS A 55 2.54 14.11 -34.95
N THR A 56 3.76 14.20 -35.46
CA THR A 56 4.48 15.47 -35.58
C THR A 56 3.80 16.46 -36.54
N PHE A 57 3.22 15.95 -37.63
CA PHE A 57 2.48 16.78 -38.58
C PHE A 57 1.26 17.45 -37.93
N ALA A 58 0.50 16.69 -37.12
CA ALA A 58 -0.60 17.23 -36.31
C ALA A 58 -0.12 18.20 -35.21
N LEU A 59 0.98 17.87 -34.51
CA LEU A 59 1.57 18.74 -33.49
C LEU A 59 2.02 20.10 -34.05
N ASN A 60 2.48 20.15 -35.30
CA ASN A 60 2.87 21.40 -35.96
C ASN A 60 1.66 22.33 -36.19
N GLU A 61 0.49 21.77 -36.53
CA GLU A 61 -0.74 22.57 -36.65
C GLU A 61 -1.23 23.05 -35.27
N LEU A 62 -1.16 22.18 -34.24
CA LEU A 62 -1.42 22.59 -32.86
C LEU A 62 -0.48 23.73 -32.42
N LYS A 63 0.80 23.70 -32.83
CA LYS A 63 1.75 24.79 -32.56
C LYS A 63 1.28 26.11 -33.13
N LYS A 64 0.86 26.14 -34.40
CA LYS A 64 0.38 27.37 -35.04
C LYS A 64 -0.81 27.97 -34.27
N ILE A 65 -1.78 27.12 -33.90
CA ILE A 65 -2.96 27.54 -33.13
C ILE A 65 -2.56 28.06 -31.75
N ALA A 66 -1.71 27.31 -31.02
CA ALA A 66 -1.25 27.69 -29.69
C ALA A 66 -0.50 29.03 -29.70
N THR A 67 0.43 29.22 -30.65
CA THR A 67 1.20 30.46 -30.78
C THR A 67 0.31 31.64 -31.14
N ALA A 68 -0.68 31.47 -32.03
CA ALA A 68 -1.66 32.51 -32.34
C ALA A 68 -2.51 32.91 -31.11
N SER A 69 -2.77 31.96 -30.21
CA SER A 69 -3.45 32.17 -28.93
C SER A 69 -2.54 32.63 -27.78
N GLY A 70 -1.27 32.93 -28.05
CA GLY A 70 -0.32 33.42 -27.04
C GLY A 70 0.25 32.36 -26.09
N TYR A 71 0.19 31.08 -26.48
CA TYR A 71 0.81 29.97 -25.74
C TYR A 71 2.20 29.63 -26.26
N SER A 72 3.10 29.27 -25.35
CA SER A 72 4.42 28.71 -25.67
C SER A 72 4.38 27.18 -25.62
N ILE A 73 5.06 26.52 -26.57
CA ILE A 73 5.17 25.06 -26.60
C ILE A 73 6.60 24.64 -26.27
N LYS A 74 6.73 23.72 -25.31
CA LYS A 74 7.99 23.05 -24.95
C LYS A 74 7.84 21.54 -25.20
N GLY A 75 8.84 20.96 -25.84
CA GLY A 75 8.89 19.53 -26.15
C GLY A 75 9.66 18.74 -25.10
N PHE A 76 9.22 17.52 -24.84
CA PHE A 76 9.92 16.59 -23.97
C PHE A 76 9.90 15.19 -24.57
N ALA A 77 10.95 14.43 -24.32
CA ALA A 77 10.97 13.01 -24.68
C ALA A 77 11.80 12.18 -23.67
N PRO A 78 11.59 10.86 -23.59
CA PRO A 78 12.39 9.98 -22.74
C PRO A 78 13.87 9.89 -23.14
N SER A 79 14.19 10.07 -24.43
CA SER A 79 15.57 10.00 -24.96
C SER A 79 16.02 11.34 -25.57
N SER A 80 17.34 11.59 -25.52
CA SER A 80 17.94 12.81 -26.09
C SER A 80 17.78 12.87 -27.62
N MET A 81 17.78 11.72 -28.29
CA MET A 81 17.54 11.65 -29.73
C MET A 81 16.09 11.97 -30.09
N ALA A 82 15.11 11.41 -29.37
CA ALA A 82 13.70 11.74 -29.60
C ALA A 82 13.43 13.22 -29.34
N ALA A 83 14.01 13.79 -28.27
CA ALA A 83 13.89 15.23 -27.99
C ALA A 83 14.51 16.07 -29.12
N LYS A 84 15.65 15.67 -29.69
CA LYS A 84 16.23 16.37 -30.86
C LYS A 84 15.30 16.31 -32.06
N VAL A 85 14.80 15.13 -32.42
CA VAL A 85 13.90 14.96 -33.57
C VAL A 85 12.67 15.82 -33.38
N LEU A 86 12.05 15.78 -32.21
CA LEU A 86 10.90 16.62 -31.85
C LEU A 86 11.23 18.11 -31.99
N SER A 87 12.39 18.55 -31.50
CA SER A 87 12.85 19.94 -31.62
C SER A 87 13.03 20.36 -33.08
N GLN A 88 13.65 19.52 -33.91
CA GLN A 88 13.92 19.81 -35.32
C GLN A 88 12.64 19.80 -36.17
N GLU A 89 11.73 18.86 -35.93
CA GLU A 89 10.50 18.72 -36.71
C GLU A 89 9.45 19.78 -36.35
N LEU A 90 9.40 20.22 -35.08
CA LEU A 90 8.44 21.23 -34.62
C LEU A 90 9.03 22.64 -34.48
N ASP A 91 10.34 22.81 -34.61
CA ASP A 91 11.04 24.08 -34.36
C ASP A 91 10.65 24.67 -32.97
N ILE A 92 10.84 23.85 -31.93
CA ILE A 92 10.57 24.19 -30.53
C ILE A 92 11.75 23.83 -29.65
N GLN A 93 11.84 24.43 -28.46
CA GLN A 93 12.74 23.94 -27.43
C GLN A 93 12.27 22.56 -26.98
N ALA A 94 13.15 21.55 -27.05
CA ALA A 94 12.85 20.24 -26.49
C ALA A 94 14.02 19.65 -25.70
N GLU A 95 13.69 19.03 -24.56
CA GLU A 95 14.65 18.40 -23.67
C GLU A 95 14.20 17.00 -23.24
N THR A 96 15.03 16.30 -22.47
CA THR A 96 14.59 15.01 -21.91
C THR A 96 13.71 15.21 -20.69
N VAL A 97 12.71 14.34 -20.49
CA VAL A 97 11.87 14.36 -19.27
C VAL A 97 12.74 14.26 -18.01
N ALA A 98 13.74 13.39 -18.02
CA ALA A 98 14.68 13.26 -16.91
C ALA A 98 15.43 14.57 -16.58
N ARG A 99 15.71 15.42 -17.59
CA ARG A 99 16.36 16.71 -17.36
C ARG A 99 15.41 17.69 -16.69
N LEU A 100 14.18 17.79 -17.17
CA LEU A 100 13.12 18.63 -16.58
C LEU A 100 12.89 18.27 -15.10
N LEU A 101 12.82 16.99 -14.78
CA LEU A 101 12.54 16.51 -13.43
C LEU A 101 13.71 16.71 -12.45
N VAL A 102 14.94 16.85 -12.96
CA VAL A 102 16.13 17.12 -12.14
C VAL A 102 16.38 18.63 -11.99
N SER A 103 15.89 19.46 -12.91
CA SER A 103 15.99 20.92 -12.79
C SER A 103 15.08 21.47 -11.70
N GLU A 104 15.58 22.48 -10.99
CA GLU A 104 14.78 23.22 -10.01
C GLU A 104 13.60 23.94 -10.69
N PRO A 105 12.47 24.13 -9.98
CA PRO A 105 11.39 25.01 -10.43
C PRO A 105 11.93 26.40 -10.73
N PRO A 106 11.55 27.03 -11.87
CA PRO A 106 11.85 28.44 -12.05
C PRO A 106 11.18 29.24 -10.92
N GLN A 107 11.85 30.31 -10.45
CA GLN A 107 11.29 31.16 -9.39
C GLN A 107 10.02 31.89 -9.83
N GLU A 108 9.91 32.19 -11.13
CA GLU A 108 8.74 32.76 -11.77
C GLU A 108 8.15 31.73 -12.73
N ILE A 109 6.86 31.43 -12.57
CA ILE A 109 6.14 30.53 -13.46
C ILE A 109 5.77 31.30 -14.73
N GLU A 110 6.32 30.87 -15.85
CA GLU A 110 5.93 31.36 -17.16
C GLU A 110 4.45 30.99 -17.43
N PRO A 111 3.56 31.95 -17.72
CA PRO A 111 2.17 31.67 -18.00
C PRO A 111 1.98 31.07 -19.41
N ASN A 112 0.82 30.43 -19.64
CA ASN A 112 0.38 29.94 -20.95
C ASN A 112 1.35 28.97 -21.63
N GLN A 113 1.79 27.93 -20.91
CA GLN A 113 2.66 26.91 -21.46
C GLN A 113 1.90 25.63 -21.84
N ILE A 114 2.37 24.97 -22.90
CA ILE A 114 1.98 23.62 -23.28
C ILE A 114 3.24 22.76 -23.40
N TRP A 115 3.27 21.68 -22.63
CA TRP A 115 4.32 20.68 -22.64
C TRP A 115 3.86 19.48 -23.46
N VAL A 116 4.59 19.18 -24.53
CA VAL A 116 4.33 18.02 -25.37
C VAL A 116 5.35 16.95 -25.04
N VAL A 117 4.90 15.76 -24.67
CA VAL A 117 5.78 14.64 -24.36
C VAL A 117 5.64 13.58 -25.44
N ASP A 118 6.62 13.48 -26.33
CA ASP A 118 6.64 12.45 -27.36
C ASP A 118 7.21 11.13 -26.83
N GLU A 119 6.81 10.02 -27.45
CA GLU A 119 7.12 8.65 -27.00
C GLU A 119 6.73 8.38 -25.53
N ALA A 120 5.57 8.89 -25.10
CA ALA A 120 5.07 8.76 -23.73
C ALA A 120 4.91 7.30 -23.25
N GLY A 121 4.80 6.33 -24.16
CA GLY A 121 4.80 4.89 -23.84
C GLY A 121 6.09 4.37 -23.20
N LEU A 122 7.19 5.12 -23.34
CA LEU A 122 8.50 4.81 -22.75
C LEU A 122 8.72 5.47 -21.38
N LEU A 123 7.73 6.18 -20.83
CA LEU A 123 7.82 6.76 -19.48
C LEU A 123 7.66 5.70 -18.40
N SER A 124 8.49 5.78 -17.35
CA SER A 124 8.29 4.99 -16.14
C SER A 124 7.15 5.57 -15.29
N ALA A 125 6.51 4.75 -14.45
CA ALA A 125 5.45 5.26 -13.57
C ALA A 125 5.96 6.39 -12.65
N LYS A 126 7.21 6.28 -12.17
CA LYS A 126 7.85 7.31 -11.34
C LYS A 126 8.01 8.63 -12.08
N ASP A 127 8.53 8.58 -13.31
CA ASP A 127 8.78 9.80 -14.09
C ASP A 127 7.47 10.44 -14.53
N ALA A 128 6.44 9.65 -14.86
CA ALA A 128 5.13 10.18 -15.22
C ALA A 128 4.42 10.89 -14.06
N ILE A 129 4.50 10.35 -12.83
CA ILE A 129 3.95 11.03 -11.64
C ILE A 129 4.67 12.36 -11.42
N ALA A 130 6.00 12.33 -11.36
CA ALA A 130 6.80 13.54 -11.16
C ALA A 130 6.56 14.58 -12.28
N LEU A 131 6.34 14.14 -13.51
CA LEU A 131 6.01 15.00 -14.64
C LEU A 131 4.63 15.65 -14.51
N LEU A 132 3.61 14.90 -14.10
CA LEU A 132 2.27 15.43 -13.85
C LEU A 132 2.27 16.44 -12.69
N GLU A 133 2.97 16.13 -11.60
CA GLU A 133 3.14 17.03 -10.45
C GLU A 133 3.89 18.31 -10.85
N ARG A 134 4.95 18.16 -11.65
CA ARG A 134 5.73 19.29 -12.12
C ARG A 134 4.95 20.19 -13.08
N ALA A 135 4.16 19.60 -13.98
CA ALA A 135 3.27 20.35 -14.86
C ALA A 135 2.16 21.07 -14.08
N ALA A 136 1.63 20.45 -13.02
CA ALA A 136 0.66 21.09 -12.13
C ALA A 136 1.28 22.30 -11.39
N LEU A 137 2.50 22.14 -10.88
CA LEU A 137 3.24 23.20 -10.17
C LEU A 137 3.55 24.39 -11.07
N GLU A 138 4.01 24.15 -12.30
CA GLU A 138 4.29 25.21 -13.29
C GLU A 138 3.06 25.66 -14.09
N GLN A 139 1.85 25.21 -13.72
CA GLN A 139 0.60 25.54 -14.41
C GLN A 139 0.64 25.27 -15.94
N ALA A 140 1.45 24.30 -16.36
CA ALA A 140 1.59 23.92 -17.76
C ALA A 140 0.49 22.93 -18.15
N ARG A 141 0.00 23.04 -19.39
CA ARG A 141 -0.81 21.98 -20.01
C ARG A 141 0.10 20.86 -20.47
N LEU A 142 -0.26 19.61 -20.24
CA LEU A 142 0.52 18.46 -20.67
C LEU A 142 -0.24 17.67 -21.74
N LEU A 143 0.39 17.49 -22.89
CA LEU A 143 -0.05 16.62 -23.96
C LEU A 143 0.90 15.42 -24.05
N LEU A 144 0.42 14.24 -23.65
CA LEU A 144 1.16 12.98 -23.75
C LEU A 144 0.94 12.35 -25.12
N VAL A 145 1.98 12.17 -25.91
CA VAL A 145 1.91 11.63 -27.28
C VAL A 145 2.67 10.32 -27.33
N GLY A 146 2.03 9.24 -27.78
CA GLY A 146 2.67 7.93 -27.76
C GLY A 146 1.87 6.83 -28.45
N ASP A 147 2.35 5.60 -28.28
CA ASP A 147 1.69 4.39 -28.76
C ASP A 147 1.75 3.28 -27.70
N THR A 148 0.63 2.92 -27.10
CA THR A 148 0.53 1.85 -26.09
C THR A 148 0.81 0.45 -26.63
N LYS A 149 0.82 0.27 -27.96
CA LYS A 149 1.09 -1.02 -28.62
C LYS A 149 2.58 -1.24 -28.89
N GLN A 150 3.41 -0.21 -28.73
CA GLN A 150 4.87 -0.31 -28.87
C GLN A 150 5.51 -0.74 -27.55
N LEU A 151 6.85 -0.84 -27.54
CA LEU A 151 7.61 -1.23 -26.37
C LEU A 151 7.39 -0.24 -25.22
N SER A 152 7.32 -0.80 -24.00
CA SER A 152 7.17 -0.03 -22.77
C SER A 152 8.53 0.37 -22.19
N ALA A 153 8.52 1.28 -21.21
CA ALA A 153 9.71 1.69 -20.49
C ALA A 153 10.51 0.47 -19.96
N VAL A 154 11.85 0.56 -19.92
CA VAL A 154 12.69 -0.45 -19.25
C VAL A 154 12.40 -0.49 -17.74
N LEU A 155 12.10 0.67 -17.14
CA LEU A 155 11.72 0.81 -15.73
C LEU A 155 10.26 0.43 -15.46
N ALA A 156 9.88 0.23 -14.20
CA ALA A 156 8.57 -0.34 -13.83
C ALA A 156 7.37 0.56 -14.18
N GLY A 157 6.25 -0.08 -14.51
CA GLY A 157 4.95 0.53 -14.82
C GLY A 157 4.74 0.90 -16.30
N ASN A 158 3.47 1.15 -16.66
CA ASN A 158 3.08 1.62 -18.00
C ASN A 158 2.06 2.79 -17.87
N PRO A 159 2.51 3.97 -17.42
CA PRO A 159 1.62 5.08 -17.05
C PRO A 159 0.81 5.62 -18.23
N PHE A 160 1.35 5.62 -19.44
CA PHE A 160 0.61 6.08 -20.62
C PHE A 160 -0.61 5.19 -20.88
N LYS A 161 -0.46 3.87 -20.78
CA LYS A 161 -1.58 2.92 -20.84
C LYS A 161 -2.52 3.08 -19.64
N SER A 162 -1.99 3.24 -18.43
CA SER A 162 -2.81 3.40 -17.20
C SER A 162 -3.69 4.65 -17.25
N LEU A 163 -3.14 5.79 -17.70
CA LEU A 163 -3.86 7.05 -17.78
C LEU A 163 -5.00 6.98 -18.80
N GLN A 164 -4.77 6.33 -19.95
CA GLN A 164 -5.82 6.05 -20.93
C GLN A 164 -6.94 5.18 -20.34
N GLN A 165 -6.58 4.09 -19.65
CA GLN A 165 -7.53 3.21 -18.97
C GLN A 165 -8.29 3.90 -17.83
N ALA A 166 -7.67 4.89 -17.18
CA ALA A 166 -8.26 5.71 -16.12
C ALA A 166 -9.16 6.83 -16.65
N GLY A 167 -9.24 7.04 -17.96
CA GLY A 167 -10.13 8.02 -18.59
C GLY A 167 -9.51 9.39 -18.84
N ILE A 168 -8.18 9.50 -19.00
CA ILE A 168 -7.59 10.73 -19.56
C ILE A 168 -8.21 11.00 -20.94
N LYS A 169 -8.55 12.26 -21.23
CA LYS A 169 -9.08 12.64 -22.55
C LYS A 169 -8.05 12.29 -23.62
N THR A 170 -8.41 11.33 -24.48
CA THR A 170 -7.49 10.72 -25.44
C THR A 170 -8.05 10.80 -26.84
N SER A 171 -7.26 11.37 -27.77
CA SER A 171 -7.56 11.34 -29.21
C SER A 171 -6.75 10.23 -29.88
N TYR A 172 -7.36 9.50 -30.81
CA TYR A 172 -6.77 8.33 -31.46
C TYR A 172 -6.38 8.64 -32.91
N LEU A 173 -5.12 8.35 -33.27
CA LEU A 173 -4.60 8.47 -34.63
C LEU A 173 -4.28 7.08 -35.18
N ASN A 174 -5.23 6.45 -35.85
CA ASN A 174 -5.17 5.04 -36.22
C ASN A 174 -4.63 4.79 -37.63
N CYS A 175 -4.58 5.82 -38.48
CA CYS A 175 -4.10 5.67 -39.87
C CYS A 175 -2.58 5.87 -39.99
N SER A 176 -1.81 4.81 -40.27
CA SER A 176 -0.39 4.92 -40.65
C SER A 176 -0.21 5.38 -42.11
N ASN A 177 0.62 6.40 -42.32
CA ASN A 177 1.06 6.86 -43.65
C ASN A 177 2.52 6.51 -43.96
N ARG A 178 3.17 5.68 -43.12
CA ARG A 178 4.60 5.36 -43.25
C ARG A 178 4.87 4.33 -44.33
N GLN A 179 4.13 3.22 -44.32
CA GLN A 179 4.29 2.15 -45.30
C GLN A 179 3.78 2.62 -46.66
N ARG A 180 4.65 2.59 -47.67
CA ARG A 180 4.36 2.99 -49.05
C ARG A 180 4.03 1.80 -49.94
N ALA A 181 4.51 0.61 -49.60
CA ALA A 181 4.15 -0.63 -50.29
C ALA A 181 2.76 -1.12 -49.80
N PRO A 182 1.75 -1.29 -50.68
CA PRO A 182 0.38 -1.63 -50.27
C PRO A 182 0.26 -2.95 -49.50
N LYS A 183 1.00 -3.98 -49.93
CA LYS A 183 1.01 -5.31 -49.30
C LYS A 183 1.58 -5.26 -47.87
N LEU A 184 2.70 -4.56 -47.71
CA LEU A 184 3.32 -4.33 -46.41
C LEU A 184 2.42 -3.48 -45.51
N LYS A 185 1.79 -2.44 -46.06
CA LYS A 185 0.86 -1.58 -45.32
C LYS A 185 -0.30 -2.38 -44.74
N LEU A 186 -0.97 -3.20 -45.54
CA LEU A 186 -2.06 -4.06 -45.06
C LEU A 186 -1.62 -4.96 -43.92
N ALA A 187 -0.47 -5.61 -44.06
CA ALA A 187 0.05 -6.51 -43.04
C ALA A 187 0.37 -5.78 -41.73
N VAL A 188 1.04 -4.62 -41.81
CA VAL A 188 1.38 -3.79 -40.63
C VAL A 188 0.13 -3.20 -39.98
N ASP A 189 -0.87 -2.77 -40.76
CA ASP A 189 -2.13 -2.24 -40.24
C ASP A 189 -2.90 -3.34 -39.47
N LEU A 190 -2.95 -4.58 -39.98
CA LEU A 190 -3.52 -5.74 -39.25
C LEU A 190 -2.78 -6.02 -37.93
N VAL A 191 -1.45 -6.00 -37.94
CA VAL A 191 -0.65 -6.15 -36.71
C VAL A 191 -0.94 -5.01 -35.74
N ALA A 192 -1.03 -3.77 -36.23
CA ALA A 192 -1.35 -2.60 -35.43
C ALA A 192 -2.77 -2.68 -34.81
N GLU A 193 -3.73 -3.28 -35.50
CA GLU A 193 -5.09 -3.52 -35.00
C GLU A 193 -5.16 -4.62 -33.93
N GLY A 194 -4.09 -5.40 -33.74
CA GLY A 194 -4.05 -6.54 -32.83
C GLY A 194 -4.41 -7.88 -33.50
N ARG A 195 -4.67 -7.88 -34.81
CA ARG A 195 -4.94 -9.09 -35.62
C ARG A 195 -3.62 -9.73 -36.06
N ILE A 196 -2.81 -10.13 -35.07
CA ILE A 196 -1.42 -10.58 -35.27
C ILE A 196 -1.33 -11.74 -36.24
N GLN A 197 -2.19 -12.75 -36.11
CA GLN A 197 -2.17 -13.94 -36.96
C GLN A 197 -2.38 -13.60 -38.43
N GLU A 198 -3.39 -12.79 -38.73
CA GLU A 198 -3.68 -12.39 -40.11
C GLU A 198 -2.56 -11.52 -40.69
N GLY A 199 -2.06 -10.56 -39.90
CA GLY A 199 -0.91 -9.75 -40.30
C GLY A 199 0.32 -10.59 -40.58
N PHE A 200 0.60 -11.59 -39.74
CA PHE A 200 1.70 -12.53 -39.91
C PHE A 200 1.53 -13.38 -41.17
N SER A 201 0.34 -13.95 -41.40
CA SER A 201 0.04 -14.71 -42.63
C SER A 201 0.25 -13.85 -43.86
N ARG A 202 -0.17 -12.58 -43.86
CA ARG A 202 0.10 -11.66 -44.97
C ARG A 202 1.58 -11.35 -45.12
N LEU A 203 2.35 -11.25 -44.05
CA LEU A 203 3.80 -11.09 -44.15
C LEU A 203 4.44 -12.32 -44.80
N ASP A 204 4.00 -13.51 -44.41
CA ASP A 204 4.52 -14.77 -44.92
C ASP A 204 4.16 -15.01 -46.40
N GLU A 205 2.88 -14.86 -46.75
CA GLU A 205 2.36 -14.97 -48.13
C GLU A 205 3.07 -14.01 -49.11
N ASN A 206 3.49 -12.84 -48.63
CA ASN A 206 4.20 -11.86 -49.44
C ASN A 206 5.72 -12.02 -49.42
N GLY A 207 6.24 -13.08 -48.78
CA GLY A 207 7.67 -13.42 -48.77
C GLY A 207 8.52 -12.53 -47.85
N TYR A 208 7.91 -11.83 -46.89
CA TYR A 208 8.66 -11.02 -45.93
C TYR A 208 9.25 -11.84 -44.79
N ILE A 209 8.84 -13.10 -44.59
CA ILE A 209 9.36 -14.02 -43.57
C ILE A 209 10.18 -15.12 -44.22
N GLN A 210 11.43 -15.27 -43.78
CA GLN A 210 12.43 -16.19 -44.32
C GLN A 210 12.81 -17.21 -43.24
N THR A 211 12.61 -18.49 -43.53
CA THR A 211 13.07 -19.58 -42.66
C THR A 211 14.52 -19.90 -42.97
N VAL A 212 15.38 -19.86 -41.95
CA VAL A 212 16.83 -20.09 -42.06
C VAL A 212 17.31 -20.98 -40.91
N THR A 213 18.41 -21.71 -41.09
CA THR A 213 18.97 -22.50 -39.98
C THR A 213 19.66 -21.58 -38.96
N PRO A 214 19.79 -21.99 -37.69
CA PRO A 214 20.47 -21.19 -36.67
C PRO A 214 21.89 -20.76 -37.07
N GLU A 215 22.63 -21.65 -37.72
CA GLU A 215 24.01 -21.41 -38.15
C GLU A 215 24.10 -20.47 -39.35
N SER A 216 23.08 -20.44 -40.21
CA SER A 216 23.06 -19.64 -41.45
C SER A 216 22.36 -18.30 -41.29
N LYS A 217 21.60 -18.07 -40.21
CA LYS A 217 20.80 -16.86 -40.01
C LYS A 217 21.61 -15.57 -40.08
N ILE A 218 22.72 -15.51 -39.37
CA ILE A 218 23.60 -14.33 -39.33
C ILE A 218 24.19 -14.05 -40.71
N GLU A 219 24.69 -15.11 -41.36
CA GLU A 219 25.31 -15.03 -42.68
C GLU A 219 24.30 -14.63 -43.77
N ALA A 220 23.07 -15.15 -43.69
CA ALA A 220 21.99 -14.80 -44.62
C ALA A 220 21.61 -13.31 -44.53
N ILE A 221 21.57 -12.73 -43.33
CA ILE A 221 21.35 -11.30 -43.12
C ILE A 221 22.52 -10.49 -43.69
N ALA A 222 23.75 -10.90 -43.41
CA ALA A 222 24.95 -10.21 -43.87
C ALA A 222 25.04 -10.19 -45.41
N HIS A 223 24.80 -11.34 -46.04
CA HIS A 223 24.75 -11.49 -47.49
C HIS A 223 23.64 -10.64 -48.12
N ASP A 224 22.43 -10.63 -47.55
CA ASP A 224 21.31 -9.83 -48.08
C ASP A 224 21.51 -8.31 -47.93
N TYR A 225 22.31 -7.90 -46.95
CA TYR A 225 22.77 -6.52 -46.81
C TYR A 225 23.83 -6.18 -47.86
N ILE A 226 24.84 -7.04 -48.06
CA ILE A 226 25.96 -6.75 -48.96
C ILE A 226 25.59 -6.82 -50.44
N THR A 227 24.64 -7.67 -50.81
CA THR A 227 24.13 -7.74 -52.19
C THR A 227 23.36 -6.49 -52.62
N ALA A 228 22.97 -5.61 -51.68
CA ALA A 228 22.37 -4.33 -51.99
C ALA A 228 23.43 -3.30 -52.42
N THR A 229 23.04 -2.34 -53.27
CA THR A 229 23.93 -1.23 -53.66
C THR A 229 24.26 -0.34 -52.45
N PRO A 230 25.41 0.37 -52.43
CA PRO A 230 25.78 1.26 -51.32
C PRO A 230 24.69 2.28 -50.94
N SER A 231 24.01 2.84 -51.95
CA SER A 231 22.86 3.75 -51.72
C SER A 231 21.68 3.08 -51.02
N LYS A 232 21.41 1.80 -51.34
CA LYS A 232 20.34 1.02 -50.69
C LYS A 232 20.76 0.58 -49.29
N ARG A 233 22.02 0.20 -49.07
CA ARG A 233 22.60 -0.11 -47.76
C ARG A 233 22.47 1.08 -46.79
N ALA A 234 22.79 2.30 -47.25
CA ALA A 234 22.66 3.51 -46.45
C ALA A 234 21.23 3.77 -45.93
N ARG A 235 20.20 3.25 -46.61
CA ARG A 235 18.78 3.35 -46.24
C ARG A 235 18.20 2.05 -45.68
N THR A 236 19.05 1.09 -45.35
CA THR A 236 18.68 -0.20 -44.74
C THR A 236 18.93 -0.15 -43.24
N LEU A 237 17.96 -0.60 -42.46
CA LEU A 237 18.08 -0.77 -41.01
C LEU A 237 18.15 -2.27 -40.68
N VAL A 238 19.18 -2.68 -39.93
CA VAL A 238 19.33 -4.06 -39.48
C VAL A 238 19.00 -4.14 -37.99
N LEU A 239 18.07 -5.03 -37.63
CA LEU A 239 17.56 -5.21 -36.28
C LEU A 239 17.88 -6.60 -35.73
N ALA A 240 18.24 -6.66 -34.45
CA ALA A 240 18.44 -7.91 -33.71
C ALA A 240 17.70 -7.89 -32.37
N GLY A 241 17.37 -9.07 -31.86
CA GLY A 241 16.69 -9.24 -30.56
C GLY A 241 17.61 -8.94 -29.38
N THR A 242 18.86 -9.41 -29.45
CA THR A 242 19.83 -9.31 -28.35
C THR A 242 21.12 -8.56 -28.74
N ASN A 243 21.86 -8.06 -27.74
CA ASN A 243 23.18 -7.45 -27.97
C ASN A 243 24.20 -8.47 -28.51
N LYS A 244 24.13 -9.73 -28.07
CA LYS A 244 24.99 -10.81 -28.55
C LYS A 244 24.80 -11.05 -30.05
N GLU A 245 23.55 -11.19 -30.48
CA GLU A 245 23.21 -11.39 -31.90
C GLU A 245 23.52 -10.13 -32.73
N ARG A 246 23.23 -8.94 -32.20
CA ARG A 246 23.62 -7.65 -32.81
C ARG A 246 25.12 -7.60 -33.13
N LEU A 247 25.96 -7.97 -32.16
CA LEU A 247 27.42 -7.97 -32.33
C LEU A 247 27.87 -9.02 -33.34
N ALA A 248 27.27 -10.22 -33.33
CA ALA A 248 27.60 -11.26 -34.29
C ALA A 248 27.26 -10.87 -35.74
N ILE A 249 26.08 -10.27 -35.97
CA ILE A 249 25.69 -9.73 -37.28
C ILE A 249 26.60 -8.56 -37.68
N THR A 250 26.94 -7.69 -36.72
CA THR A 250 27.88 -6.58 -36.98
C THR A 250 29.23 -7.10 -37.44
N GLN A 251 29.77 -8.14 -36.80
CA GLN A 251 31.06 -8.71 -37.15
C GLN A 251 31.03 -9.34 -38.55
N ALA A 252 30.01 -10.14 -38.86
CA ALA A 252 29.83 -10.72 -40.19
C ALA A 252 29.73 -9.63 -41.28
N LEU A 253 28.92 -8.58 -41.05
CA LEU A 253 28.82 -7.45 -41.96
C LEU A 253 30.16 -6.75 -42.19
N ARG A 254 30.97 -6.57 -41.13
CA ARG A 254 32.28 -5.93 -41.24
C ARG A 254 33.27 -6.80 -42.00
N GLU A 255 33.25 -8.12 -41.83
CA GLU A 255 34.09 -9.04 -42.61
C GLU A 255 33.79 -8.95 -44.10
N HIS A 256 32.50 -8.93 -44.47
CA HIS A 256 32.06 -8.73 -45.85
C HIS A 256 32.46 -7.36 -46.42
N LEU A 257 32.26 -6.29 -45.65
CA LEU A 257 32.64 -4.93 -46.08
C LEU A 257 34.16 -4.75 -46.20
N LYS A 258 34.96 -5.43 -45.36
CA LYS A 258 36.43 -5.49 -45.49
C LYS A 258 36.82 -6.24 -46.76
N ALA A 259 36.19 -7.38 -47.07
CA ALA A 259 36.46 -8.17 -48.27
C ALA A 259 36.10 -7.42 -49.58
N GLU A 260 35.03 -6.63 -49.57
CA GLU A 260 34.63 -5.75 -50.70
C GLU A 260 35.50 -4.49 -50.82
N GLY A 261 36.31 -4.16 -49.79
CA GLY A 261 37.12 -2.94 -49.73
C GLY A 261 36.33 -1.68 -49.35
N SER A 262 35.09 -1.82 -48.86
CA SER A 262 34.28 -0.71 -48.34
C SER A 262 34.69 -0.27 -46.93
N LEU A 263 35.40 -1.13 -46.19
CA LEU A 263 36.05 -0.77 -44.93
C LEU A 263 37.58 -0.80 -45.11
N GLY A 264 38.23 0.23 -44.58
CA GLY A 264 39.69 0.36 -44.58
C GLY A 264 40.39 -0.55 -43.56
N THR A 265 41.65 -0.23 -43.29
CA THR A 265 42.46 -0.97 -42.31
C THR A 265 41.90 -0.80 -40.89
N ALA A 266 41.70 -1.92 -40.18
CA ALA A 266 41.20 -1.89 -38.82
C ALA A 266 42.28 -1.45 -37.82
N THR A 267 41.90 -0.59 -36.88
CA THR A 267 42.65 -0.18 -35.70
C THR A 267 41.80 -0.42 -34.46
N THR A 268 42.41 -0.64 -33.30
CA THR A 268 41.66 -0.89 -32.06
C THR A 268 41.55 0.38 -31.21
N ILE A 269 40.38 0.62 -30.64
CA ILE A 269 40.16 1.65 -29.62
C ILE A 269 39.57 1.02 -28.35
N THR A 270 39.80 1.64 -27.19
CA THR A 270 39.20 1.22 -25.92
C THR A 270 37.80 1.80 -25.78
N GLN A 271 36.80 0.93 -25.70
CA GLN A 271 35.40 1.25 -25.44
C GLN A 271 35.10 1.21 -23.94
N LEU A 272 34.29 2.16 -23.47
CA LEU A 272 33.66 2.14 -22.15
C LEU A 272 32.24 1.56 -22.27
N GLN A 273 32.12 0.25 -22.13
CA GLN A 273 30.85 -0.46 -22.17
C GLN A 273 30.16 -0.39 -20.80
N ALA A 274 28.90 0.02 -20.75
CA ALA A 274 28.17 0.09 -19.48
C ALA A 274 27.90 -1.32 -18.95
N LYS A 275 28.23 -1.57 -17.68
CA LYS A 275 27.92 -2.83 -16.99
C LYS A 275 26.44 -2.82 -16.61
N ASP A 276 25.70 -3.87 -16.96
CA ASP A 276 24.25 -3.98 -16.72
C ASP A 276 23.94 -4.30 -15.25
N LEU A 277 24.31 -3.37 -14.36
CA LEU A 277 24.04 -3.44 -12.94
C LEU A 277 22.86 -2.54 -12.60
N THR A 278 21.85 -3.12 -11.94
CA THR A 278 20.77 -2.34 -11.34
C THR A 278 21.32 -1.41 -10.25
N SER A 279 20.56 -0.35 -9.94
CA SER A 279 20.89 0.57 -8.84
C SER A 279 21.02 -0.14 -7.48
N VAL A 280 20.40 -1.31 -7.32
CA VAL A 280 20.56 -2.19 -6.15
C VAL A 280 21.88 -2.92 -6.20
N GLN A 281 22.18 -3.62 -7.30
CA GLN A 281 23.42 -4.38 -7.45
C GLN A 281 24.65 -3.49 -7.29
N MET A 282 24.61 -2.25 -7.80
CA MET A 282 25.69 -1.28 -7.61
C MET A 282 25.94 -0.90 -6.13
N ARG A 283 25.06 -1.27 -5.18
CA ARG A 283 25.29 -1.06 -3.74
C ARG A 283 26.08 -2.20 -3.09
N TYR A 284 26.37 -3.29 -3.78
CA TYR A 284 27.08 -4.41 -3.21
C TYR A 284 28.42 -4.65 -3.92
N THR A 285 29.50 -4.73 -3.14
CA THR A 285 30.88 -4.87 -3.63
C THR A 285 31.11 -6.13 -4.46
N HIS A 286 30.36 -7.22 -4.21
CA HIS A 286 30.50 -8.47 -4.95
C HIS A 286 30.15 -8.35 -6.45
N ASN A 287 29.38 -7.34 -6.86
CA ASN A 287 29.03 -7.10 -8.26
C ASN A 287 30.12 -6.35 -9.07
N PHE A 288 31.19 -5.92 -8.40
CA PHE A 288 32.32 -5.23 -9.01
C PHE A 288 33.47 -6.19 -9.26
N GLU A 289 34.16 -5.97 -10.37
CA GLU A 289 35.37 -6.68 -10.76
C GLU A 289 36.56 -5.71 -10.75
N LEU A 290 37.76 -6.26 -10.55
CA LEU A 290 38.98 -5.47 -10.67
C LEU A 290 39.13 -5.02 -12.13
N GLY A 291 39.40 -3.74 -12.34
CA GLY A 291 39.43 -3.11 -13.67
C GLY A 291 38.11 -2.49 -14.11
N ASP A 292 37.00 -2.68 -13.37
CA ASP A 292 35.76 -1.92 -13.61
C ASP A 292 36.04 -0.41 -13.43
N MET A 293 35.39 0.43 -14.24
CA MET A 293 35.49 1.87 -14.18
C MET A 293 34.24 2.45 -13.51
N VAL A 294 34.42 3.04 -12.34
CA VAL A 294 33.37 3.72 -11.58
C VAL A 294 33.36 5.21 -11.92
N MET A 295 32.19 5.73 -12.25
CA MET A 295 31.98 7.14 -12.57
C MET A 295 30.85 7.72 -11.73
N PRO A 296 31.14 8.62 -10.77
CA PRO A 296 30.11 9.28 -9.98
C PRO A 296 29.20 10.16 -10.85
N THR A 297 27.89 10.07 -10.61
CA THR A 297 26.89 10.90 -11.31
C THR A 297 26.72 12.30 -10.70
N ARG A 298 27.26 12.49 -9.48
CA ARG A 298 27.40 13.77 -8.78
C ARG A 298 28.72 13.80 -7.99
N SER A 299 29.15 15.00 -7.59
CA SER A 299 30.37 15.17 -6.80
C SER A 299 30.11 14.85 -5.32
N TYR A 300 31.03 14.13 -4.69
CA TYR A 300 30.96 13.71 -3.29
C TYR A 300 32.21 14.18 -2.53
N LYS A 301 32.17 15.42 -2.01
CA LYS A 301 33.30 16.04 -1.30
C LYS A 301 33.89 15.17 -0.17
N ARG A 302 33.03 14.53 0.65
CA ARG A 302 33.48 13.66 1.76
C ARG A 302 34.19 12.38 1.31
N ARG A 303 33.93 11.93 0.08
CA ARG A 303 34.54 10.73 -0.51
C ARG A 303 35.70 11.07 -1.46
N GLY A 304 35.98 12.37 -1.67
CA GLY A 304 36.98 12.83 -2.63
C GLY A 304 36.63 12.54 -4.10
N LEU A 305 35.37 12.21 -4.40
CA LEU A 305 34.94 11.82 -5.74
C LEU A 305 34.28 12.99 -6.48
N GLU A 306 34.58 13.14 -7.76
CA GLU A 306 34.06 14.21 -8.62
C GLU A 306 33.06 13.69 -9.66
N LYS A 307 32.06 14.52 -9.98
CA LYS A 307 31.05 14.20 -10.99
C LYS A 307 31.71 13.99 -12.35
N GLY A 308 31.44 12.84 -12.97
CA GLY A 308 31.87 12.53 -14.33
C GLY A 308 33.32 12.09 -14.48
N GLN A 309 34.14 12.15 -13.42
CA GLN A 309 35.49 11.60 -13.43
C GLN A 309 35.43 10.06 -13.36
N LEU A 310 36.34 9.40 -14.08
CA LEU A 310 36.48 7.95 -14.11
C LEU A 310 37.51 7.48 -13.08
N TYR A 311 37.16 6.45 -12.32
CA TYR A 311 38.02 5.80 -11.34
C TYR A 311 38.07 4.30 -11.58
N SER A 312 39.25 3.71 -11.64
CA SER A 312 39.42 2.26 -11.82
C SER A 312 39.28 1.52 -10.49
N VAL A 313 38.53 0.43 -10.45
CA VAL A 313 38.48 -0.46 -9.28
C VAL A 313 39.77 -1.28 -9.25
N VAL A 314 40.60 -1.05 -8.23
CA VAL A 314 41.88 -1.75 -8.02
C VAL A 314 41.88 -2.65 -6.80
N GLY A 315 40.85 -2.55 -5.96
CA GLY A 315 40.62 -3.44 -4.83
C GLY A 315 39.14 -3.47 -4.45
N LYS A 316 38.71 -4.58 -3.84
CA LYS A 316 37.38 -4.71 -3.23
C LYS A 316 37.48 -5.51 -1.94
N ASP A 317 36.72 -5.12 -0.93
CA ASP A 317 36.54 -5.85 0.32
C ASP A 317 35.03 -6.08 0.60
N SER A 318 34.68 -6.57 1.80
CA SER A 318 33.28 -6.82 2.17
C SER A 318 32.41 -5.57 2.20
N ASP A 319 33.01 -4.39 2.46
CA ASP A 319 32.29 -3.18 2.86
C ASP A 319 32.60 -1.96 1.96
N GLY A 320 33.55 -2.06 1.03
CA GLY A 320 34.02 -0.96 0.19
C GLY A 320 34.86 -1.36 -1.03
N LEU A 321 35.15 -0.35 -1.85
CA LEU A 321 35.98 -0.42 -3.05
C LEU A 321 37.21 0.48 -2.88
N THR A 322 38.35 0.00 -3.35
CA THR A 322 39.55 0.81 -3.57
C THR A 322 39.56 1.27 -5.02
N LEU A 323 39.45 2.57 -5.21
CA LEU A 323 39.37 3.24 -6.51
C LEU A 323 40.68 4.00 -6.81
N LEU A 324 41.16 3.91 -8.05
CA LEU A 324 42.32 4.63 -8.56
C LEU A 324 41.88 5.71 -9.55
N ALA A 325 42.23 6.96 -9.28
CA ALA A 325 42.00 8.08 -10.19
C ALA A 325 43.11 8.17 -11.26
N SER A 326 42.82 8.90 -12.34
CA SER A 326 43.76 9.15 -13.44
C SER A 326 45.03 9.90 -13.02
N ASP A 327 45.00 10.62 -11.89
CA ASP A 327 46.16 11.31 -11.31
C ASP A 327 47.02 10.41 -10.41
N GLY A 328 46.68 9.12 -10.32
CA GLY A 328 47.39 8.13 -9.51
C GLY A 328 46.96 8.06 -8.04
N LYS A 329 45.96 8.85 -7.62
CA LYS A 329 45.47 8.81 -6.23
C LYS A 329 44.52 7.64 -5.98
N TYR A 330 44.65 7.06 -4.80
CA TYR A 330 43.79 5.98 -4.31
C TYR A 330 42.70 6.52 -3.37
N TYR A 331 41.48 6.01 -3.51
CA TYR A 331 40.32 6.37 -2.71
C TYR A 331 39.66 5.10 -2.19
N GLN A 332 39.46 4.99 -0.88
CA GLN A 332 38.60 3.95 -0.32
C GLN A 332 37.20 4.51 -0.09
N VAL A 333 36.20 3.84 -0.68
CA VAL A 333 34.82 4.32 -0.65
C VAL A 333 33.83 3.17 -0.45
N ASP A 334 32.77 3.44 0.31
CA ASP A 334 31.60 2.58 0.33
C ASP A 334 30.85 2.64 -1.01
N THR A 335 30.06 1.63 -1.33
CA THR A 335 29.26 1.56 -2.55
C THR A 335 27.96 2.39 -2.49
N GLY A 336 27.65 3.06 -1.37
CA GLY A 336 26.40 3.77 -1.10
C GLY A 336 26.23 5.13 -1.79
N PHE A 337 26.72 5.28 -3.01
CA PHE A 337 26.63 6.50 -3.82
C PHE A 337 26.20 6.24 -5.27
N ASP A 338 25.69 7.29 -5.91
CA ASP A 338 25.12 7.26 -7.27
C ASP A 338 26.25 7.31 -8.30
N LYS A 339 26.37 6.25 -9.08
CA LYS A 339 27.46 6.01 -10.01
C LYS A 339 26.98 5.25 -11.24
N ALA A 340 27.74 5.37 -12.31
CA ALA A 340 27.71 4.44 -13.43
C ALA A 340 28.96 3.55 -13.36
N VAL A 341 28.85 2.32 -13.86
CA VAL A 341 29.93 1.35 -13.89
C VAL A 341 30.15 0.93 -15.34
N TYR A 342 31.41 0.96 -15.77
CA TYR A 342 31.79 0.59 -17.12
C TYR A 342 32.89 -0.48 -17.10
N GLN A 343 32.99 -1.23 -18.19
CA GLN A 343 34.09 -2.14 -18.46
C GLN A 343 34.87 -1.65 -19.67
N HIS A 344 36.18 -1.87 -19.64
CA HIS A 344 37.04 -1.65 -20.80
C HIS A 344 36.90 -2.83 -21.76
N GLU A 345 36.46 -2.55 -22.97
CA GLU A 345 36.41 -3.52 -24.05
C GLU A 345 37.20 -2.99 -25.24
N LYS A 346 37.94 -3.85 -25.92
CA LYS A 346 38.65 -3.47 -27.15
C LYS A 346 37.69 -3.63 -28.31
N ILE A 347 37.45 -2.54 -29.03
CA ILE A 347 36.62 -2.53 -30.23
C ILE A 347 37.48 -2.17 -31.44
N GLU A 348 37.34 -2.93 -32.53
CA GLU A 348 37.98 -2.60 -33.80
C GLU A 348 37.19 -1.51 -34.52
N ILE A 349 37.87 -0.52 -35.08
CA ILE A 349 37.30 0.51 -35.94
C ILE A 349 38.11 0.62 -37.22
N ALA A 350 37.46 0.91 -38.34
CA ALA A 350 38.07 1.09 -39.64
C ALA A 350 37.48 2.32 -40.34
N GLU A 351 38.19 2.88 -41.31
CA GLU A 351 37.63 3.90 -42.20
C GLU A 351 36.38 3.34 -42.89
N GLY A 352 35.28 4.12 -42.87
CA GLY A 352 33.96 3.71 -43.33
C GLY A 352 33.03 3.13 -42.24
N ASP A 353 33.54 2.82 -41.04
CA ASP A 353 32.69 2.26 -39.98
C ASP A 353 31.64 3.26 -39.49
N ARG A 354 30.40 2.77 -39.31
CA ARG A 354 29.30 3.50 -38.68
C ARG A 354 29.23 3.18 -37.20
N LEU A 355 29.47 4.21 -36.38
CA LEU A 355 29.48 4.14 -34.92
C LEU A 355 28.45 5.10 -34.32
N ARG A 356 28.19 4.95 -33.02
CA ARG A 356 27.32 5.82 -32.24
C ARG A 356 27.92 6.12 -30.88
N TRP A 357 27.61 7.28 -30.32
CA TRP A 357 27.90 7.58 -28.92
C TRP A 357 26.95 6.83 -27.99
N THR A 358 27.43 6.28 -26.89
CA THR A 358 26.64 5.53 -25.88
C THR A 358 26.31 6.36 -24.64
N LYS A 359 26.80 7.60 -24.58
CA LYS A 359 26.60 8.52 -23.46
C LYS A 359 26.50 9.96 -23.96
N ASN A 360 25.74 10.79 -23.23
CA ASN A 360 25.69 12.23 -23.48
C ASN A 360 26.95 12.92 -22.94
N ASP A 361 27.56 13.78 -23.74
CA ASP A 361 28.63 14.70 -23.34
C ASP A 361 28.27 16.13 -23.78
N ARG A 362 28.00 17.00 -22.81
CA ARG A 362 27.58 18.38 -23.10
C ARG A 362 28.73 19.29 -23.51
N GLN A 363 29.94 19.04 -23.03
CA GLN A 363 31.09 19.90 -23.34
C GLN A 363 31.47 19.75 -24.80
N LEU A 364 31.38 18.52 -25.32
CA LEU A 364 31.66 18.19 -26.72
C LEU A 364 30.40 18.17 -27.60
N GLY A 365 29.21 18.43 -27.05
CA GLY A 365 27.95 18.40 -27.80
C GLY A 365 27.50 17.00 -28.27
N ARG A 366 28.13 15.92 -27.77
CA ARG A 366 27.82 14.53 -28.14
C ARG A 366 26.58 14.03 -27.43
N ARG A 367 25.72 13.27 -28.13
CA ARG A 367 24.49 12.72 -27.56
C ARG A 367 24.43 11.21 -27.68
N ASN A 368 23.91 10.55 -26.65
CA ASN A 368 23.66 9.11 -26.67
C ASN A 368 22.74 8.74 -27.84
N GLY A 369 23.19 7.80 -28.67
CA GLY A 369 22.53 7.35 -29.89
C GLY A 369 22.85 8.17 -31.14
N GLN A 370 23.61 9.28 -31.04
CA GLN A 370 24.03 10.06 -32.20
C GLN A 370 25.05 9.27 -33.02
N GLU A 371 24.75 9.11 -34.30
CA GLU A 371 25.53 8.29 -35.24
C GLU A 371 26.53 9.12 -36.05
N PHE A 372 27.70 8.53 -36.32
CA PHE A 372 28.78 9.11 -37.10
C PHE A 372 29.52 8.04 -37.90
N VAL A 373 30.26 8.47 -38.92
CA VAL A 373 31.12 7.62 -39.76
C VAL A 373 32.58 7.98 -39.51
N VAL A 374 33.46 6.98 -39.44
CA VAL A 374 34.91 7.20 -39.44
C VAL A 374 35.36 7.51 -40.86
N THR A 375 35.91 8.70 -41.11
CA THR A 375 36.32 9.13 -42.45
C THR A 375 37.80 8.95 -42.73
N ALA A 376 38.65 9.02 -41.70
CA ALA A 376 40.08 8.80 -41.79
C ALA A 376 40.63 8.33 -40.44
N ILE A 377 41.64 7.48 -40.45
CA ILE A 377 42.36 7.03 -39.25
C ILE A 377 43.84 7.34 -39.40
N ASP A 378 44.39 8.10 -38.45
CA ASP A 378 45.84 8.30 -38.27
C ASP A 378 46.37 7.45 -37.11
N SER A 379 47.66 7.57 -36.77
CA SER A 379 48.30 6.75 -35.73
C SER A 379 47.79 7.00 -34.30
N ASN A 380 47.21 8.17 -34.01
CA ASN A 380 46.75 8.57 -32.67
C ASN A 380 45.29 9.04 -32.62
N ASN A 381 44.69 9.41 -33.76
CA ASN A 381 43.35 9.96 -33.86
C ASN A 381 42.56 9.35 -35.01
N ALA A 382 41.24 9.31 -34.86
CA ALA A 382 40.29 9.06 -35.94
C ALA A 382 39.50 10.35 -36.24
N GLN A 383 39.41 10.72 -37.50
CA GLN A 383 38.49 11.73 -37.98
C GLN A 383 37.12 11.10 -38.18
N ILE A 384 36.09 11.72 -37.62
CA ILE A 384 34.70 11.29 -37.76
C ILE A 384 33.85 12.37 -38.41
N GLN A 385 32.76 11.96 -39.04
CA GLN A 385 31.73 12.83 -39.59
C GLN A 385 30.34 12.44 -39.07
N TYR A 386 29.62 13.40 -38.52
CA TYR A 386 28.25 13.20 -38.04
C TYR A 386 27.26 13.05 -39.20
N LEU A 387 26.44 12.00 -39.16
CA LEU A 387 25.46 11.71 -40.23
C LEU A 387 24.31 12.72 -40.29
N ASP A 388 24.01 13.39 -39.18
CA ASP A 388 22.86 14.30 -39.06
C ASP A 388 23.17 15.75 -39.42
N SER A 389 24.43 16.18 -39.28
CA SER A 389 24.87 17.57 -39.44
C SER A 389 26.00 17.74 -40.44
N GLY A 390 26.68 16.65 -40.81
CA GLY A 390 27.88 16.68 -41.66
C GLY A 390 29.11 17.25 -40.98
N GLN A 391 29.02 17.67 -39.71
CA GLN A 391 30.14 18.20 -38.94
C GLN A 391 31.21 17.14 -38.70
N THR A 392 32.47 17.55 -38.70
CA THR A 392 33.61 16.66 -38.46
C THR A 392 34.25 16.90 -37.11
N GLU A 393 34.74 15.84 -36.47
CA GLU A 393 35.41 15.87 -35.17
C GLU A 393 36.58 14.87 -35.15
N PHE A 394 37.60 15.11 -34.32
CA PHE A 394 38.69 14.17 -34.09
C PHE A 394 38.52 13.44 -32.74
N ILE A 395 38.71 12.12 -32.76
CA ILE A 395 38.67 11.26 -31.57
C ILE A 395 40.07 10.73 -31.32
N ASN A 396 40.57 10.90 -30.08
CA ASN A 396 41.84 10.31 -29.66
C ASN A 396 41.67 8.80 -29.38
N LEU A 397 42.48 7.98 -30.06
CA LEU A 397 42.44 6.51 -29.99
C LEU A 397 43.08 5.93 -28.73
N GLN A 398 43.93 6.70 -28.05
CA GLN A 398 44.59 6.30 -26.80
C GLN A 398 43.68 6.46 -25.58
N GLN A 399 42.62 7.26 -25.69
CA GLN A 399 41.66 7.50 -24.61
C GLN A 399 40.46 6.56 -24.73
N ALA A 400 39.95 6.08 -23.59
CA ALA A 400 38.75 5.26 -23.57
C ALA A 400 37.52 6.10 -23.96
N GLN A 401 36.71 5.61 -24.90
CA GLN A 401 35.58 6.34 -25.48
C GLN A 401 34.24 5.66 -25.19
N HIS A 402 33.19 6.46 -25.00
CA HIS A 402 31.81 5.98 -24.88
C HIS A 402 31.15 5.81 -26.26
N LEU A 403 31.64 4.86 -27.06
CA LEU A 403 31.13 4.58 -28.41
C LEU A 403 30.72 3.12 -28.57
N ASP A 404 30.03 2.77 -29.64
CA ASP A 404 29.62 1.41 -30.01
C ASP A 404 29.26 1.37 -31.50
N TYR A 405 29.16 0.19 -32.10
CA TYR A 405 28.72 0.05 -33.49
C TYR A 405 27.26 0.50 -33.69
N ALA A 406 26.98 1.12 -34.83
CA ALA A 406 25.65 1.63 -35.19
C ALA A 406 24.98 0.87 -36.34
N ILE A 407 25.74 0.09 -37.12
CA ILE A 407 25.23 -0.59 -38.33
C ILE A 407 24.08 -1.57 -38.04
N VAL A 408 24.12 -2.26 -36.90
CA VAL A 408 23.02 -3.09 -36.38
C VAL A 408 22.51 -2.49 -35.08
N SER A 409 21.19 -2.35 -34.96
CA SER A 409 20.51 -1.84 -33.77
C SER A 409 19.69 -2.95 -33.11
N THR A 410 19.50 -2.87 -31.79
CA THR A 410 18.48 -3.72 -31.15
C THR A 410 17.09 -3.19 -31.48
N THR A 411 16.08 -4.05 -31.52
CA THR A 411 14.69 -3.66 -31.78
C THR A 411 14.22 -2.54 -30.83
N TYR A 412 14.61 -2.60 -29.55
CA TYR A 412 14.30 -1.56 -28.56
C TYR A 412 14.89 -0.20 -28.93
N SER A 413 16.18 -0.15 -29.30
CA SER A 413 16.87 1.09 -29.68
C SER A 413 16.43 1.68 -31.03
N SER A 414 15.65 0.91 -31.81
CA SER A 414 15.12 1.33 -33.11
C SER A 414 13.78 2.06 -33.03
N GLN A 415 13.19 2.19 -31.83
CA GLN A 415 11.93 2.89 -31.66
C GLN A 415 12.02 4.35 -32.14
N GLY A 416 11.01 4.78 -32.92
CA GLY A 416 11.00 6.07 -33.59
C GLY A 416 11.81 6.14 -34.90
N LYS A 417 12.71 5.19 -35.19
CA LYS A 417 13.45 5.17 -36.47
C LYS A 417 12.55 4.78 -37.64
N THR A 418 12.92 5.22 -38.85
CA THR A 418 12.26 4.83 -40.10
C THR A 418 13.33 4.53 -41.15
N ALA A 419 13.16 3.47 -41.93
CA ALA A 419 14.07 3.10 -43.01
C ALA A 419 13.30 2.66 -44.26
N ASP A 420 13.94 2.75 -45.42
CA ASP A 420 13.33 2.29 -46.67
C ASP A 420 13.24 0.76 -46.70
N ARG A 421 14.29 0.10 -46.19
CA ARG A 421 14.41 -1.35 -46.03
C ARG A 421 14.74 -1.73 -44.60
N VAL A 422 14.15 -2.80 -44.08
CA VAL A 422 14.47 -3.34 -42.75
C VAL A 422 14.77 -4.83 -42.83
N LEU A 423 15.89 -5.25 -42.24
CA LEU A 423 16.28 -6.65 -42.06
C LEU A 423 16.22 -6.98 -40.56
N ILE A 424 15.57 -8.07 -40.18
CA ILE A 424 15.30 -8.41 -38.78
C ILE A 424 15.79 -9.84 -38.52
N ALA A 425 16.72 -9.99 -37.58
CA ALA A 425 16.96 -11.28 -36.94
C ALA A 425 15.85 -11.52 -35.91
N ALA A 426 14.93 -12.42 -36.25
CA ALA A 426 13.81 -12.79 -35.40
C ALA A 426 14.19 -14.01 -34.55
N ASP A 427 14.18 -13.83 -33.23
CA ASP A 427 14.53 -14.86 -32.26
C ASP A 427 13.46 -15.00 -31.17
N HIS A 428 13.75 -15.84 -30.17
CA HIS A 428 12.87 -16.08 -29.02
C HIS A 428 12.60 -14.84 -28.13
N THR A 429 13.27 -13.70 -28.37
CA THR A 429 13.07 -12.46 -27.62
C THR A 429 11.98 -11.57 -28.21
N ILE A 430 11.52 -11.85 -29.43
CA ILE A 430 10.42 -11.13 -30.06
C ILE A 430 9.09 -11.51 -29.40
N GLY A 431 8.44 -10.58 -28.72
CA GLY A 431 7.04 -10.69 -28.29
C GLY A 431 6.15 -9.79 -29.17
N GLN A 432 4.88 -9.65 -28.82
CA GLN A 432 3.91 -8.85 -29.59
C GLN A 432 4.37 -7.41 -29.86
N GLU A 433 4.84 -6.70 -28.84
CA GLU A 433 5.24 -5.29 -28.96
C GLU A 433 6.53 -5.12 -29.77
N SER A 434 7.55 -5.97 -29.54
CA SER A 434 8.80 -5.93 -30.30
C SER A 434 8.58 -6.36 -31.75
N PHE A 435 7.68 -7.31 -32.01
CA PHE A 435 7.29 -7.69 -33.37
C PHE A 435 6.67 -6.50 -34.11
N TYR A 436 5.65 -5.86 -33.52
CA TYR A 436 5.01 -4.69 -34.10
C TYR A 436 6.00 -3.52 -34.30
N VAL A 437 6.87 -3.26 -33.31
CA VAL A 437 7.93 -2.26 -33.45
C VAL A 437 8.81 -2.59 -34.64
N ALA A 438 9.30 -3.83 -34.78
CA ALA A 438 10.23 -4.21 -35.83
C ALA A 438 9.61 -4.10 -37.23
N VAL A 439 8.40 -4.65 -37.46
CA VAL A 439 7.75 -4.64 -38.78
C VAL A 439 7.29 -3.25 -39.21
N SER A 440 6.97 -2.37 -38.26
CA SER A 440 6.47 -1.02 -38.56
C SER A 440 7.56 0.00 -38.91
N ARG A 441 8.85 -0.35 -38.90
CA ARG A 441 9.97 0.57 -39.24
C ARG A 441 10.18 0.73 -40.75
N ALA A 442 9.76 -0.24 -41.55
CA ALA A 442 9.96 -0.27 -43.00
C ALA A 442 8.96 0.62 -43.76
N ARG A 443 9.44 1.35 -44.77
CA ARG A 443 8.60 2.07 -45.75
C ARG A 443 8.26 1.22 -46.96
N TYR A 444 9.23 0.49 -47.52
CA TYR A 444 9.09 -0.22 -48.80
C TYR A 444 9.37 -1.71 -48.70
N ASP A 445 10.44 -2.10 -48.00
CA ASP A 445 10.96 -3.48 -48.02
C ASP A 445 11.25 -3.98 -46.60
N LEU A 446 10.94 -5.25 -46.33
CA LEU A 446 11.02 -5.89 -45.01
C LEU A 446 11.46 -7.34 -45.17
N LYS A 447 12.44 -7.81 -44.40
CA LYS A 447 12.75 -9.23 -44.30
C LYS A 447 12.98 -9.63 -42.85
N LEU A 448 12.22 -10.61 -42.38
CA LEU A 448 12.40 -11.27 -41.09
C LEU A 448 13.04 -12.64 -41.30
N TYR A 449 14.10 -12.92 -40.56
CA TYR A 449 14.81 -14.19 -40.59
C TYR A 449 14.53 -14.95 -39.31
N THR A 450 13.91 -16.12 -39.40
CA THR A 450 13.51 -16.94 -38.26
C THR A 450 13.91 -18.39 -38.48
N GLU A 451 14.15 -19.12 -37.39
CA GLU A 451 14.44 -20.56 -37.42
C GLU A 451 13.17 -21.38 -37.61
N ASP A 452 12.07 -20.91 -37.01
CA ASP A 452 10.75 -21.53 -37.10
C ASP A 452 9.67 -20.44 -37.17
N LYS A 453 8.73 -20.60 -38.11
CA LYS A 453 7.64 -19.65 -38.32
C LYS A 453 6.55 -19.81 -37.27
N ASP A 454 6.26 -21.05 -36.87
CA ASP A 454 5.19 -21.34 -35.92
C ASP A 454 5.57 -20.84 -34.52
N SER A 455 6.81 -21.09 -34.10
CA SER A 455 7.36 -20.52 -32.86
C SER A 455 7.36 -19.00 -32.89
N LEU A 456 7.76 -18.37 -34.01
CA LEU A 456 7.74 -16.92 -34.13
C LEU A 456 6.32 -16.35 -34.05
N LEU A 457 5.34 -17.00 -34.69
CA LEU A 457 3.93 -16.60 -34.61
C LEU A 457 3.40 -16.70 -33.17
N ALA A 458 3.65 -17.82 -32.49
CA ALA A 458 3.24 -18.01 -31.10
C ALA A 458 3.83 -16.94 -30.18
N LEU A 459 5.10 -16.59 -30.40
CA LEU A 459 5.78 -15.52 -29.66
C LEU A 459 5.22 -14.12 -30.00
N ALA A 460 4.95 -13.84 -31.27
CA ALA A 460 4.36 -12.57 -31.72
C ALA A 460 2.91 -12.38 -31.20
N GLN A 461 2.19 -13.46 -30.91
CA GLN A 461 0.87 -13.42 -30.28
C GLN A 461 0.95 -13.22 -28.75
N SER A 462 2.13 -13.44 -28.15
CA SER A 462 2.35 -13.28 -26.72
C SER A 462 2.77 -11.85 -26.38
N SER A 463 1.88 -11.12 -25.70
CA SER A 463 2.18 -9.81 -25.13
C SER A 463 3.24 -9.92 -24.04
N ARG A 464 4.28 -9.09 -24.13
CA ARG A 464 5.27 -8.89 -23.05
C ARG A 464 5.14 -7.49 -22.43
N ALA A 465 4.06 -6.76 -22.76
CA ALA A 465 3.80 -5.48 -22.13
C ALA A 465 3.66 -5.65 -20.61
N LYS A 466 4.28 -4.72 -19.88
CA LYS A 466 4.11 -4.64 -18.44
C LYS A 466 2.65 -4.36 -18.11
N GLU A 467 2.04 -5.27 -17.35
CA GLU A 467 0.74 -5.04 -16.77
C GLU A 467 0.86 -4.19 -15.50
N ASN A 468 -0.16 -3.39 -15.24
CA ASN A 468 -0.20 -2.59 -14.03
C ASN A 468 -0.64 -3.49 -12.87
N ALA A 469 -0.06 -3.31 -11.69
CA ALA A 469 -0.50 -4.04 -10.50
C ALA A 469 -2.02 -3.92 -10.29
N LEU A 470 -2.58 -2.72 -10.53
CA LEU A 470 -4.01 -2.46 -10.45
C LEU A 470 -4.84 -3.23 -11.50
N SER A 471 -4.33 -3.46 -12.72
CA SER A 471 -5.08 -4.23 -13.73
C SER A 471 -5.12 -5.72 -13.38
N VAL A 472 -4.02 -6.25 -12.83
CA VAL A 472 -3.96 -7.64 -12.33
C VAL A 472 -4.92 -7.82 -11.14
N LEU A 473 -4.95 -6.86 -10.22
CA LEU A 473 -5.89 -6.86 -9.09
C LEU A 473 -7.35 -6.75 -9.57
N ARG A 474 -7.65 -5.84 -10.50
CA ARG A 474 -9.00 -5.63 -11.04
C ARG A 474 -9.50 -6.81 -11.88
N GLN A 475 -8.63 -7.50 -12.63
CA GLN A 475 -9.00 -8.72 -13.33
C GLN A 475 -9.36 -9.86 -12.35
N LYS A 476 -8.60 -9.99 -11.26
CA LYS A 476 -8.94 -10.94 -10.18
C LYS A 476 -10.27 -10.57 -9.50
N GLU A 477 -10.52 -9.29 -9.25
CA GLU A 477 -11.80 -8.81 -8.71
C GLU A 477 -12.97 -9.02 -9.68
N LEU A 478 -12.78 -8.73 -10.96
CA LEU A 478 -13.80 -8.95 -12.00
C LEU A 478 -14.10 -10.43 -12.19
N ALA A 479 -13.08 -11.31 -12.12
CA ALA A 479 -13.29 -12.76 -12.14
C ALA A 479 -14.11 -13.21 -10.92
N LYS A 480 -13.82 -12.69 -9.72
CA LYS A 480 -14.62 -12.94 -8.50
C LYS A 480 -16.04 -12.35 -8.59
N LEU A 481 -16.22 -11.20 -9.23
CA LEU A 481 -17.53 -10.58 -9.45
C LEU A 481 -18.35 -11.34 -10.48
N HIS A 482 -17.73 -11.85 -11.54
CA HIS A 482 -18.39 -12.71 -12.53
C HIS A 482 -18.77 -14.06 -11.92
N GLN A 483 -17.89 -14.62 -11.09
CA GLN A 483 -18.17 -15.83 -10.33
C GLN A 483 -19.34 -15.62 -9.35
N SER A 484 -19.32 -14.55 -8.55
CA SER A 484 -20.42 -14.23 -7.62
C SER A 484 -21.72 -13.78 -8.31
N LYS A 485 -21.66 -13.15 -9.49
CA LYS A 485 -22.85 -12.90 -10.32
C LYS A 485 -23.43 -14.19 -10.89
N SER A 486 -22.59 -15.08 -11.39
CA SER A 486 -23.05 -16.39 -11.87
C SER A 486 -23.62 -17.22 -10.72
N GLU A 487 -23.03 -17.15 -9.52
CA GLU A 487 -23.55 -17.78 -8.31
C GLU A 487 -24.87 -17.12 -7.88
N LYS A 488 -25.01 -15.80 -7.96
CA LYS A 488 -26.28 -15.09 -7.66
C LYS A 488 -27.37 -15.35 -8.69
N GLU A 489 -27.04 -15.47 -9.97
CA GLU A 489 -28.00 -15.86 -11.02
C GLU A 489 -28.38 -17.34 -10.89
N THR A 490 -27.45 -18.20 -10.48
CA THR A 490 -27.70 -19.61 -10.18
C THR A 490 -28.55 -19.76 -8.92
N VAL A 491 -28.32 -18.94 -7.89
CA VAL A 491 -29.13 -18.88 -6.67
C VAL A 491 -30.48 -18.23 -6.93
N ALA A 492 -30.59 -17.21 -7.78
CA ALA A 492 -31.88 -16.62 -8.15
C ALA A 492 -32.73 -17.60 -8.98
N ASN A 493 -32.11 -18.33 -9.91
CA ASN A 493 -32.77 -19.41 -10.64
C ASN A 493 -33.09 -20.61 -9.72
N ALA A 494 -32.24 -20.93 -8.74
CA ALA A 494 -32.51 -21.95 -7.75
C ALA A 494 -33.59 -21.54 -6.72
N VAL A 495 -33.73 -20.25 -6.40
CA VAL A 495 -34.78 -19.72 -5.51
C VAL A 495 -36.14 -19.67 -6.23
N ILE A 496 -36.14 -19.50 -7.56
CA ILE A 496 -37.35 -19.71 -8.38
C ILE A 496 -37.74 -21.21 -8.40
N VAL A 497 -36.77 -22.12 -8.33
CA VAL A 497 -36.98 -23.58 -8.29
C VAL A 497 -37.23 -24.15 -6.88
N ALA A 498 -36.85 -23.43 -5.81
CA ALA A 498 -36.93 -23.90 -4.42
C ALA A 498 -38.15 -23.39 -3.62
N ARG A 499 -39.22 -22.93 -4.30
CA ARG A 499 -40.56 -22.95 -3.69
C ARG A 499 -41.09 -24.39 -3.80
N SER A 500 -41.30 -25.03 -2.65
CA SER A 500 -41.49 -26.47 -2.55
C SER A 500 -42.64 -27.05 -3.41
N PRO A 501 -42.47 -28.27 -3.95
CA PRO A 501 -43.52 -29.01 -4.64
C PRO A 501 -44.56 -29.47 -3.61
N GLY A 502 -45.74 -28.86 -3.60
CA GLY A 502 -46.81 -29.25 -2.67
C GLY A 502 -47.95 -28.25 -2.48
N ALA A 503 -47.82 -27.02 -2.98
CA ALA A 503 -48.92 -26.05 -3.03
C ALA A 503 -49.65 -26.04 -4.39
N GLU A 504 -48.98 -26.44 -5.48
CA GLU A 504 -49.53 -26.37 -6.84
C GLU A 504 -50.59 -27.44 -7.13
N GLU A 505 -50.57 -28.64 -6.53
CA GLU A 505 -51.60 -29.65 -6.80
C GLU A 505 -52.97 -29.33 -6.15
N ARG A 506 -53.01 -28.49 -5.11
CA ARG A 506 -54.28 -28.06 -4.49
C ARG A 506 -54.82 -26.76 -5.07
N GLU A 507 -53.95 -25.90 -5.60
CA GLU A 507 -54.37 -24.68 -6.31
C GLU A 507 -54.78 -24.98 -7.76
N VAL A 508 -54.15 -25.94 -8.44
CA VAL A 508 -54.53 -26.36 -9.81
C VAL A 508 -55.88 -27.09 -9.81
N GLU A 509 -56.18 -27.95 -8.83
CA GLU A 509 -57.50 -28.62 -8.74
C GLU A 509 -58.64 -27.66 -8.34
N ALA A 510 -58.33 -26.57 -7.63
CA ALA A 510 -59.28 -25.51 -7.28
C ALA A 510 -59.49 -24.49 -8.40
N LEU A 511 -58.48 -24.33 -9.28
CA LEU A 511 -58.51 -23.45 -10.45
C LEU A 511 -59.16 -24.15 -11.67
N GLU A 512 -58.94 -25.44 -11.87
CA GLU A 512 -59.59 -26.24 -12.92
C GLU A 512 -61.10 -26.40 -12.69
N ARG A 513 -61.56 -26.48 -11.43
CA ARG A 513 -63.00 -26.43 -11.09
C ARG A 513 -63.63 -25.05 -11.27
N ARG A 514 -62.83 -23.98 -11.33
CA ARG A 514 -63.31 -22.61 -11.59
C ARG A 514 -63.30 -22.25 -13.07
N ILE A 515 -62.52 -22.96 -13.89
CA ILE A 515 -62.35 -22.67 -15.32
C ILE A 515 -63.27 -23.56 -16.20
N SER A 516 -63.79 -24.70 -15.72
CA SER A 516 -64.73 -25.53 -16.51
C SER A 516 -66.21 -25.13 -16.45
N GLY A 517 -66.54 -23.98 -15.84
CA GLY A 517 -67.93 -23.56 -15.57
C GLY A 517 -68.48 -22.40 -16.39
N ALA A 518 -67.72 -21.79 -17.31
CA ALA A 518 -68.21 -20.59 -18.00
C ALA A 518 -67.63 -20.41 -19.41
N GLU A 519 -67.94 -21.35 -20.30
CA GLU A 519 -68.04 -21.07 -21.74
C GLU A 519 -69.34 -21.65 -22.27
N GLU A 520 -70.42 -20.88 -22.20
CA GLU A 520 -71.50 -20.93 -23.18
C GLU A 520 -71.87 -19.50 -23.60
N GLN A 521 -71.50 -19.20 -24.85
CA GLN A 521 -72.29 -18.50 -25.87
C GLN A 521 -72.80 -17.08 -25.54
N PHE A 522 -72.38 -16.06 -26.31
CA PHE A 522 -73.10 -15.68 -27.54
C PHE A 522 -72.43 -14.49 -28.27
N TYR A 523 -72.48 -14.59 -29.59
CA TYR A 523 -71.99 -13.68 -30.63
C TYR A 523 -72.69 -12.32 -30.65
N THR A 524 -71.97 -11.26 -31.03
CA THR A 524 -72.33 -10.41 -32.18
C THR A 524 -71.12 -9.59 -32.65
N GLU A 525 -70.89 -9.65 -33.96
CA GLU A 525 -69.80 -9.02 -34.71
C GLU A 525 -70.01 -7.51 -34.89
N SER A 526 -68.93 -6.72 -34.91
CA SER A 526 -68.46 -5.92 -36.07
C SER A 526 -67.50 -4.79 -35.66
N SER A 527 -66.34 -4.77 -36.33
CA SER A 527 -65.18 -3.83 -36.29
C SER A 527 -65.52 -2.33 -36.49
N PRO A 528 -64.57 -1.37 -36.46
CA PRO A 528 -63.15 -1.39 -36.06
C PRO A 528 -62.79 -0.27 -35.03
N LEU A 529 -61.70 -0.43 -34.26
CA LEU A 529 -61.10 0.67 -33.49
C LEU A 529 -59.58 0.76 -33.72
N PRO A 530 -59.03 1.97 -33.93
CA PRO A 530 -57.62 2.20 -34.28
C PRO A 530 -56.81 2.68 -33.03
N PRO A 531 -55.62 3.28 -33.18
CA PRO A 531 -54.38 2.90 -32.50
C PRO A 531 -54.17 3.58 -31.14
N TYR A 532 -53.18 3.06 -30.41
CA TYR A 532 -52.67 3.53 -29.12
C TYR A 532 -52.53 5.06 -28.98
N PRO A 533 -52.97 5.67 -27.86
CA PRO A 533 -52.73 7.08 -27.61
C PRO A 533 -51.32 7.31 -27.05
N SER A 534 -50.60 8.20 -27.74
CA SER A 534 -49.44 8.94 -27.26
C SER A 534 -49.90 10.12 -26.41
N ILE A 535 -49.12 10.53 -25.40
CA ILE A 535 -49.32 11.81 -24.69
C ILE A 535 -48.10 12.74 -24.92
N PRO A 536 -48.30 14.06 -25.15
CA PRO A 536 -47.36 14.93 -25.85
C PRO A 536 -46.65 15.99 -24.98
N LEU A 537 -45.62 16.62 -25.57
CA LEU A 537 -44.85 17.81 -25.17
C LEU A 537 -45.69 19.11 -25.00
N PRO A 538 -45.09 20.17 -24.40
CA PRO A 538 -45.38 21.56 -24.80
C PRO A 538 -44.15 22.41 -25.21
N THR A 539 -44.34 23.24 -26.24
CA THR A 539 -43.57 24.44 -26.71
C THR A 539 -44.59 25.44 -27.34
N PRO A 540 -44.29 26.71 -27.77
CA PRO A 540 -43.47 27.84 -27.25
C PRO A 540 -44.09 29.30 -27.39
N SER A 541 -43.38 30.35 -26.86
CA SER A 541 -43.28 31.81 -27.25
C SER A 541 -44.32 32.88 -26.79
N PRO A 542 -44.11 34.25 -26.78
CA PRO A 542 -42.93 35.15 -27.04
C PRO A 542 -42.71 36.41 -26.08
N LEU A 543 -41.63 37.18 -26.33
CA LEU A 543 -41.06 38.47 -25.77
C LEU A 543 -41.94 39.76 -25.97
N PRO A 544 -41.70 41.02 -25.41
CA PRO A 544 -40.40 41.82 -25.41
C PRO A 544 -40.08 42.96 -24.35
N SER A 545 -38.76 43.29 -24.24
CA SER A 545 -37.95 44.57 -24.17
C SER A 545 -38.41 45.88 -23.41
N PRO A 546 -37.57 46.94 -23.15
CA PRO A 546 -36.14 47.22 -23.50
C PRO A 546 -35.22 47.87 -22.42
N SER A 547 -33.94 48.08 -22.82
CA SER A 547 -32.76 48.71 -22.14
C SER A 547 -32.82 50.26 -22.00
N PRO A 548 -31.83 50.95 -21.35
CA PRO A 548 -30.61 51.40 -22.07
C PRO A 548 -29.27 51.57 -21.26
N GLN A 549 -28.16 51.21 -21.96
CA GLN A 549 -26.86 51.92 -22.17
C GLN A 549 -25.80 52.23 -21.06
N ARG A 550 -24.60 51.65 -21.33
CA ARG A 550 -23.11 51.95 -21.18
C ARG A 550 -22.63 53.41 -20.88
N PRO A 551 -21.29 53.75 -20.78
CA PRO A 551 -20.00 53.01 -20.51
C PRO A 551 -19.00 53.74 -19.54
N ASN A 552 -17.84 53.12 -19.17
CA ASN A 552 -16.46 53.69 -19.25
C ASN A 552 -15.39 53.03 -18.32
N ALA A 553 -14.15 52.96 -18.82
CA ALA A 553 -12.85 52.75 -18.10
C ALA A 553 -12.04 54.09 -18.09
N PRO A 554 -10.79 54.28 -17.56
CA PRO A 554 -9.85 53.42 -16.78
C PRO A 554 -9.04 54.09 -15.59
N ALA A 555 -8.39 53.26 -14.72
CA ALA A 555 -7.15 53.41 -13.87
C ALA A 555 -7.02 54.50 -12.75
N PRO A 556 -6.09 54.45 -11.72
CA PRO A 556 -4.94 53.54 -11.44
C PRO A 556 -4.75 53.03 -9.95
N LEU A 557 -3.73 52.16 -9.74
CA LEU A 557 -3.15 51.60 -8.47
C LEU A 557 -2.65 52.69 -7.46
N PRO A 558 -2.56 52.48 -6.10
CA PRO A 558 -1.53 51.60 -5.47
C PRO A 558 -1.73 51.05 -4.02
N LYS A 559 -0.94 49.99 -3.71
CA LYS A 559 -0.26 49.61 -2.42
C LYS A 559 -1.04 49.09 -1.20
N SER A 560 -0.43 48.06 -0.60
CA SER A 560 -0.76 47.25 0.58
C SER A 560 -1.03 48.04 1.87
N PRO A 561 -1.81 47.47 2.81
CA PRO A 561 -1.23 47.19 4.13
C PRO A 561 -1.70 45.87 4.79
N SER A 562 -0.72 45.24 5.44
CA SER A 562 -0.74 44.48 6.72
C SER A 562 -2.04 43.91 7.30
N ALA A 563 -1.92 42.65 7.75
CA ALA A 563 -2.47 42.07 8.98
C ALA A 563 -3.95 42.38 9.29
N GLN A 564 -4.84 41.44 8.94
CA GLN A 564 -6.19 41.40 9.50
C GLN A 564 -6.28 40.40 10.64
N GLU A 565 -6.72 40.93 11.77
CA GLU A 565 -7.03 40.28 13.04
C GLU A 565 -8.14 39.20 12.92
N PRO A 566 -8.19 38.24 13.86
CA PRO A 566 -9.11 37.11 13.78
C PRO A 566 -10.56 37.51 14.05
N PHE A 567 -11.47 36.94 13.25
CA PHE A 567 -12.91 36.99 13.44
C PHE A 567 -13.29 36.48 14.83
N THR A 568 -13.73 37.40 15.69
CA THR A 568 -14.38 37.10 16.97
C THR A 568 -15.88 36.98 16.75
N GLN A 569 -16.40 35.76 16.70
CA GLN A 569 -17.78 35.50 17.07
C GLN A 569 -17.75 34.66 18.35
N SER A 570 -18.00 35.33 19.47
CA SER A 570 -18.19 34.68 20.77
C SER A 570 -19.45 33.80 20.72
N PRO A 571 -19.36 32.49 21.01
CA PRO A 571 -20.55 31.69 21.25
C PRO A 571 -21.12 32.08 22.60
N VAL A 572 -22.25 32.77 22.58
CA VAL A 572 -23.09 32.96 23.77
C VAL A 572 -23.81 31.65 24.03
N ILE A 573 -23.28 30.80 24.91
CA ILE A 573 -24.03 29.70 25.53
C ILE A 573 -24.01 29.93 27.03
N LYS A 574 -25.16 30.29 27.60
CA LYS A 574 -25.36 30.33 29.05
C LYS A 574 -25.18 28.92 29.61
N LYS A 575 -24.33 28.76 30.63
CA LYS A 575 -24.13 27.53 31.40
C LYS A 575 -25.45 26.80 31.71
N PRO A 576 -25.65 25.56 31.27
CA PRO A 576 -26.31 24.57 32.08
C PRO A 576 -25.25 23.97 33.02
N VAL A 577 -25.28 24.38 34.29
CA VAL A 577 -24.60 23.64 35.35
C VAL A 577 -25.35 22.31 35.50
N PRO A 578 -24.73 21.13 35.32
CA PRO A 578 -25.34 19.90 35.81
C PRO A 578 -25.34 19.99 37.34
N THR A 579 -26.52 20.18 37.91
CA THR A 579 -26.75 20.00 39.34
C THR A 579 -26.24 18.61 39.72
N SER A 580 -25.46 18.54 40.81
CA SER A 580 -24.82 17.34 41.36
C SER A 580 -25.82 16.28 41.87
N VAL A 581 -26.70 15.80 41.00
CA VAL A 581 -27.60 14.69 41.30
C VAL A 581 -26.96 13.45 40.70
N GLN A 582 -26.53 12.51 41.55
CA GLN A 582 -25.99 11.25 41.06
C GLN A 582 -27.05 10.55 40.20
N PRO A 583 -26.72 10.14 38.96
CA PRO A 583 -27.67 9.44 38.12
C PRO A 583 -28.08 8.13 38.81
N LYS A 584 -29.39 7.91 38.96
CA LYS A 584 -29.94 6.68 39.56
C LYS A 584 -30.00 5.51 38.57
N VAL A 585 -29.86 5.78 37.28
CA VAL A 585 -29.99 4.82 36.18
C VAL A 585 -28.78 4.97 35.26
N ALA A 586 -28.20 3.83 34.86
CA ALA A 586 -27.09 3.81 33.91
C ALA A 586 -27.54 4.23 32.51
N PHE A 587 -26.64 4.87 31.75
CA PHE A 587 -26.93 5.26 30.37
C PHE A 587 -27.14 4.04 29.47
N TRP A 588 -26.31 3.00 29.64
CA TRP A 588 -26.52 1.70 29.03
C TRP A 588 -25.93 0.60 29.92
N THR A 589 -26.62 -0.53 30.00
CA THR A 589 -26.14 -1.72 30.72
C THR A 589 -25.84 -2.83 29.73
N PRO A 590 -24.67 -3.49 29.81
CA PRO A 590 -24.35 -4.64 28.97
C PRO A 590 -25.42 -5.73 29.09
N SER A 591 -25.91 -6.21 27.95
CA SER A 591 -26.86 -7.32 27.83
C SER A 591 -26.28 -8.42 26.94
N ASN A 592 -26.71 -9.68 27.11
CA ASN A 592 -26.19 -10.83 26.34
C ASN A 592 -26.20 -10.55 24.83
N VAL A 593 -25.05 -10.78 24.20
CA VAL A 593 -24.81 -10.48 22.80
C VAL A 593 -25.40 -11.59 21.92
N GLY A 594 -26.16 -11.22 20.89
CA GLY A 594 -26.65 -12.14 19.86
C GLY A 594 -25.53 -12.65 18.94
N GLU A 595 -25.90 -13.16 17.77
CA GLU A 595 -24.94 -13.58 16.75
C GLU A 595 -23.98 -12.44 16.35
N ALA A 596 -22.73 -12.80 16.05
CA ALA A 596 -21.69 -11.83 15.74
C ALA A 596 -21.94 -11.17 14.37
N PRO A 597 -21.81 -9.83 14.25
CA PRO A 597 -21.95 -9.14 12.97
C PRO A 597 -20.89 -9.58 11.95
N GLU A 598 -21.20 -9.47 10.65
CA GLU A 598 -20.35 -9.91 9.53
C GLU A 598 -18.89 -9.38 9.57
N ARG A 599 -18.63 -8.27 10.28
CA ARG A 599 -17.31 -7.61 10.36
C ARG A 599 -16.48 -7.96 11.60
N LEU A 600 -17.03 -8.67 12.58
CA LEU A 600 -16.37 -8.98 13.86
C LEU A 600 -16.57 -10.45 14.22
N ASP A 601 -15.48 -11.15 14.54
CA ASP A 601 -15.55 -12.51 15.05
C ASP A 601 -16.20 -12.56 16.43
N SER A 602 -16.86 -13.68 16.74
CA SER A 602 -17.49 -13.91 18.04
C SER A 602 -16.52 -13.80 19.24
N GLN A 603 -15.22 -14.03 19.04
CA GLN A 603 -14.22 -13.82 20.10
C GLN A 603 -13.94 -12.33 20.33
N HIS A 604 -13.71 -11.57 19.25
CA HIS A 604 -13.42 -10.13 19.35
C HIS A 604 -14.63 -9.33 19.81
N LEU A 605 -15.84 -9.74 19.39
CA LEU A 605 -17.07 -9.14 19.86
C LEU A 605 -17.25 -9.31 21.36
N ARG A 606 -16.99 -10.52 21.91
CA ARG A 606 -17.00 -10.75 23.36
C ARG A 606 -15.95 -9.89 24.07
N GLU A 607 -14.73 -9.81 23.54
CA GLU A 607 -13.68 -8.97 24.13
C GLU A 607 -14.06 -7.47 24.19
N LEU A 608 -14.72 -6.97 23.15
CA LEU A 608 -15.10 -5.57 23.06
C LEU A 608 -16.36 -5.28 23.88
N VAL A 609 -17.40 -6.10 23.76
CA VAL A 609 -18.71 -5.85 24.38
C VAL A 609 -18.76 -6.32 25.82
N GLU A 610 -18.37 -7.57 26.08
CA GLU A 610 -18.48 -8.19 27.41
C GLU A 610 -17.30 -7.77 28.31
N ASP A 611 -16.05 -7.94 27.82
CA ASP A 611 -14.86 -7.69 28.64
C ASP A 611 -14.48 -6.20 28.74
N SER A 612 -15.05 -5.34 27.89
CA SER A 612 -14.74 -3.89 27.88
C SER A 612 -15.98 -2.99 28.00
N ALA A 613 -17.17 -3.56 28.19
CA ALA A 613 -18.45 -2.85 28.31
C ALA A 613 -18.69 -1.81 27.18
N ILE A 614 -18.44 -2.21 25.93
CA ILE A 614 -18.69 -1.36 24.74
C ILE A 614 -20.05 -1.72 24.14
N HIS A 615 -20.86 -0.72 23.80
CA HIS A 615 -22.13 -0.92 23.12
C HIS A 615 -21.93 -1.67 21.78
N PRO A 616 -22.73 -2.71 21.47
CA PRO A 616 -22.54 -3.52 20.26
C PRO A 616 -22.47 -2.71 18.96
N GLU A 617 -23.31 -1.67 18.81
CA GLU A 617 -23.25 -0.81 17.62
C GLU A 617 -22.00 0.07 17.57
N ILE A 618 -21.50 0.56 18.71
CA ILE A 618 -20.24 1.31 18.76
C ILE A 618 -19.09 0.36 18.40
N ALA A 619 -19.11 -0.88 18.90
CA ALA A 619 -18.13 -1.90 18.54
C ALA A 619 -18.16 -2.18 17.02
N THR A 620 -19.34 -2.41 16.45
CA THR A 620 -19.50 -2.79 15.03
C THR A 620 -19.15 -1.66 14.06
N ARG A 621 -19.37 -0.40 14.44
CA ARG A 621 -19.03 0.77 13.60
C ARG A 621 -17.54 1.09 13.59
N ASN A 622 -16.82 0.79 14.66
CA ASN A 622 -15.44 1.27 14.88
C ASN A 622 -14.38 0.17 14.85
N PHE A 623 -14.76 -1.10 15.00
CA PHE A 623 -13.84 -2.23 15.10
C PHE A 623 -14.15 -3.26 14.02
N LYS A 624 -13.10 -3.89 13.47
CA LYS A 624 -13.20 -4.94 12.44
C LYS A 624 -12.18 -6.05 12.71
N SER A 625 -12.59 -7.32 12.60
CA SER A 625 -11.66 -8.45 12.54
C SER A 625 -10.89 -8.44 11.23
N LEU A 626 -9.56 -8.55 11.30
CA LEU A 626 -8.71 -8.69 10.12
C LEU A 626 -8.21 -10.14 10.03
N HIS A 627 -8.23 -10.67 8.81
CA HIS A 627 -7.95 -12.08 8.55
C HIS A 627 -6.89 -12.27 7.46
N GLN A 628 -6.46 -13.52 7.30
CA GLN A 628 -5.71 -13.94 6.13
C GLN A 628 -6.64 -14.01 4.91
N THR A 629 -6.26 -13.33 3.84
CA THR A 629 -7.00 -13.34 2.58
C THR A 629 -6.76 -14.65 1.81
N LEU A 630 -7.60 -14.91 0.80
CA LEU A 630 -7.46 -16.07 -0.11
C LEU A 630 -6.13 -16.08 -0.89
N ASP A 631 -5.41 -14.95 -0.95
CA ASP A 631 -4.08 -14.83 -1.56
C ASP A 631 -2.93 -15.08 -0.54
N TRP A 632 -3.23 -15.64 0.65
CA TRP A 632 -2.29 -15.93 1.75
C TRP A 632 -1.65 -14.72 2.44
N GLU A 633 -2.07 -13.50 2.12
CA GLU A 633 -1.62 -12.25 2.77
C GLU A 633 -2.63 -11.79 3.83
N HIS A 634 -2.16 -11.35 5.00
CA HIS A 634 -3.03 -10.90 6.10
C HIS A 634 -3.43 -9.42 5.95
N GLU A 635 -4.73 -9.10 6.05
CA GLU A 635 -5.28 -7.74 5.83
C GLU A 635 -4.58 -6.66 6.68
N ALA A 636 -4.13 -7.02 7.89
CA ALA A 636 -3.39 -6.12 8.79
C ALA A 636 -2.17 -5.44 8.16
N TRP A 637 -1.55 -6.06 7.15
CA TRP A 637 -0.43 -5.46 6.41
C TRP A 637 -0.84 -4.18 5.69
N GLU A 638 -2.06 -4.11 5.13
CA GLU A 638 -2.55 -2.93 4.41
C GLU A 638 -2.86 -1.76 5.34
N TYR A 639 -3.49 -2.06 6.48
CA TYR A 639 -3.87 -1.06 7.47
C TYR A 639 -2.68 -0.47 8.22
N LEU A 640 -1.64 -1.26 8.47
CA LEU A 640 -0.44 -0.79 9.17
C LEU A 640 0.60 -0.21 8.21
N MET A 641 0.84 -0.82 7.05
CA MET A 641 2.06 -0.54 6.26
C MET A 641 1.84 0.43 5.09
N TYR A 642 1.05 1.48 5.28
CA TYR A 642 0.80 2.47 4.23
C TYR A 642 1.81 3.64 4.20
N SER A 643 2.62 3.85 5.23
CA SER A 643 3.54 5.00 5.26
C SER A 643 4.64 4.91 4.19
N ASP A 644 4.80 5.97 3.41
CA ASP A 644 5.87 6.10 2.40
C ASP A 644 7.27 6.17 3.01
N ARG A 645 7.36 6.47 4.31
CA ARG A 645 8.64 6.53 5.02
C ARG A 645 9.16 5.14 5.36
N LEU A 646 8.37 4.07 5.18
CA LEU A 646 8.77 2.70 5.51
C LEU A 646 9.94 2.23 4.65
N PRO A 647 10.88 1.45 5.22
CA PRO A 647 12.00 0.94 4.45
C PRO A 647 11.45 -0.06 3.43
N ARG A 648 11.46 0.32 2.15
CA ARG A 648 11.04 -0.52 1.04
C ARG A 648 12.24 -0.85 0.15
N THR A 649 12.23 -2.04 -0.41
CA THR A 649 13.12 -2.43 -1.50
C THR A 649 12.74 -1.64 -2.75
N ASN A 650 13.61 -1.66 -3.77
CA ASN A 650 13.33 -0.98 -5.03
C ASN A 650 12.15 -1.59 -5.82
N THR A 651 11.62 -2.75 -5.38
CA THR A 651 10.38 -3.35 -5.90
C THR A 651 9.12 -2.85 -5.19
N GLY A 652 9.24 -1.93 -4.23
CA GLY A 652 8.12 -1.43 -3.40
C GLY A 652 7.75 -2.35 -2.22
N LYS A 653 8.35 -3.55 -2.15
CA LYS A 653 8.17 -4.48 -1.03
C LYS A 653 8.81 -3.92 0.24
N LEU A 654 8.23 -4.17 1.41
CA LEU A 654 8.86 -3.84 2.69
C LEU A 654 10.19 -4.60 2.83
N SER A 655 11.18 -4.01 3.49
CA SER A 655 12.45 -4.69 3.74
C SER A 655 12.24 -5.98 4.54
N SER A 656 13.06 -7.00 4.29
CA SER A 656 12.99 -8.30 4.98
C SER A 656 12.98 -8.16 6.51
N ASP A 657 13.85 -7.29 7.03
CA ASP A 657 13.95 -7.02 8.48
C ASP A 657 12.65 -6.42 9.03
N PHE A 658 11.99 -5.58 8.23
CA PHE A 658 10.73 -4.96 8.61
C PHE A 658 9.59 -5.98 8.56
N MET A 659 9.56 -6.84 7.55
CA MET A 659 8.57 -7.92 7.50
C MET A 659 8.75 -8.90 8.67
N SER A 660 9.97 -9.36 8.94
CA SER A 660 10.29 -10.28 10.05
C SER A 660 9.89 -9.70 11.42
N LYS A 661 10.09 -8.39 11.62
CA LYS A 661 9.68 -7.70 12.85
C LYS A 661 8.15 -7.73 13.06
N TYR A 662 7.38 -7.70 11.98
CA TYR A 662 5.92 -7.59 12.01
C TYR A 662 5.18 -8.90 11.73
N THR A 663 5.85 -10.02 11.50
CA THR A 663 5.23 -11.33 11.21
C THR A 663 4.12 -11.74 12.19
N HIS A 664 4.22 -11.36 13.47
CA HIS A 664 3.17 -11.62 14.49
C HIS A 664 1.76 -11.10 14.11
N ILE A 665 1.64 -10.10 13.24
CA ILE A 665 0.34 -9.55 12.83
C ILE A 665 -0.48 -10.52 11.97
N GLU A 666 0.15 -11.56 11.43
CA GLU A 666 -0.48 -12.62 10.63
C GLU A 666 -1.30 -13.60 11.46
N SER A 667 -1.22 -13.54 12.79
CA SER A 667 -1.93 -14.43 13.71
C SER A 667 -3.40 -14.04 13.98
N GLY A 668 -3.97 -13.17 13.17
CA GLY A 668 -5.29 -12.59 13.40
C GLY A 668 -5.29 -11.47 14.44
N GLY A 669 -6.38 -10.71 14.47
CA GLY A 669 -6.59 -9.62 15.41
C GLY A 669 -7.69 -8.70 14.92
N TRP A 670 -7.90 -7.60 15.64
CA TRP A 670 -8.88 -6.58 15.25
C TRP A 670 -8.23 -5.21 15.02
N TRP A 671 -8.80 -4.48 14.07
CA TRP A 671 -8.47 -3.10 13.75
C TRP A 671 -9.53 -2.16 14.32
N CYS A 672 -9.09 -1.01 14.85
CA CYS A 672 -9.94 0.09 15.27
C CYS A 672 -9.62 1.35 14.44
N ASP A 673 -10.63 1.86 13.74
CA ASP A 673 -10.52 3.12 12.99
C ASP A 673 -10.51 4.32 13.93
N ALA A 674 -9.63 5.29 13.70
CA ALA A 674 -9.55 6.48 14.54
C ALA A 674 -10.64 7.53 14.26
N GLY A 675 -11.51 7.25 13.29
CA GLY A 675 -12.69 8.05 12.98
C GLY A 675 -12.41 9.32 12.19
N VAL A 676 -13.02 10.44 12.57
CA VAL A 676 -12.98 11.69 11.81
C VAL A 676 -11.75 12.56 12.11
N ASN A 677 -11.35 13.39 11.14
CA ASN A 677 -10.27 14.37 11.26
C ASN A 677 -10.82 15.71 11.76
N PRO A 678 -10.54 16.12 13.01
CA PRO A 678 -11.12 17.33 13.57
C PRO A 678 -10.59 18.62 12.94
N LYS A 679 -9.45 18.57 12.23
CA LYS A 679 -8.91 19.75 11.54
C LYS A 679 -9.81 20.22 10.39
N SER A 680 -10.67 19.35 9.87
CA SER A 680 -11.61 19.69 8.80
C SER A 680 -12.79 20.53 9.29
N PHE A 681 -13.13 20.48 10.58
CA PHE A 681 -14.38 21.06 11.11
C PHE A 681 -14.55 22.55 10.82
N ALA A 682 -13.47 23.33 10.88
CA ALA A 682 -13.51 24.77 10.68
C ALA A 682 -13.89 25.17 9.23
N ASN A 683 -13.69 24.28 8.27
CA ASN A 683 -13.88 24.56 6.84
C ASN A 683 -15.12 23.87 6.25
N LEU A 684 -15.93 23.17 7.07
CA LEU A 684 -17.13 22.49 6.60
C LEU A 684 -18.26 23.47 6.31
N GLN A 685 -18.95 23.30 5.18
CA GLN A 685 -20.23 23.96 4.96
C GLN A 685 -21.34 23.17 5.67
N PRO A 686 -22.47 23.83 6.02
CA PRO A 686 -23.60 23.13 6.65
C PRO A 686 -24.07 21.93 5.82
N GLY A 687 -24.04 20.73 6.41
CA GLY A 687 -24.39 19.47 5.74
C GLY A 687 -23.22 18.69 5.15
N ASP A 688 -22.00 19.22 5.14
CA ASP A 688 -20.80 18.49 4.71
C ASP A 688 -20.33 17.52 5.79
N LYS A 689 -19.72 16.39 5.37
CA LYS A 689 -19.10 15.43 6.29
C LYS A 689 -17.61 15.73 6.49
N PRO A 690 -17.09 15.59 7.73
CA PRO A 690 -15.67 15.70 8.02
C PRO A 690 -14.82 14.66 7.26
N ASP A 691 -13.59 15.03 6.93
CA ASP A 691 -12.60 14.08 6.41
C ASP A 691 -12.41 12.90 7.37
N ARG A 692 -12.23 11.69 6.84
CA ARG A 692 -11.89 10.51 7.66
C ARG A 692 -10.38 10.33 7.79
N LYS A 693 -9.96 9.78 8.93
CA LYS A 693 -8.56 9.39 9.15
C LYS A 693 -8.29 8.04 8.50
N LEU A 694 -7.15 7.95 7.80
CA LEU A 694 -6.57 6.65 7.42
C LEU A 694 -5.92 5.94 8.62
N TRP A 695 -5.57 6.70 9.67
CA TRP A 695 -4.88 6.19 10.84
C TRP A 695 -5.81 5.42 11.78
N GLY A 696 -5.27 4.41 12.46
CA GLY A 696 -6.00 3.59 13.43
C GLY A 696 -5.05 2.74 14.28
N CYS A 697 -5.59 1.67 14.86
CA CYS A 697 -4.83 0.78 15.73
C CYS A 697 -5.20 -0.68 15.51
N TYR A 698 -4.17 -1.51 15.36
CA TYR A 698 -4.30 -2.95 15.28
C TYR A 698 -3.97 -3.60 16.62
N LYS A 699 -4.84 -4.47 17.12
CA LYS A 699 -4.55 -5.36 18.26
C LYS A 699 -4.39 -6.79 17.74
N PRO A 700 -3.15 -7.32 17.64
CA PRO A 700 -2.94 -8.71 17.25
C PRO A 700 -3.40 -9.67 18.36
N ASN A 701 -3.86 -10.85 17.96
CA ASN A 701 -4.18 -11.94 18.89
C ASN A 701 -2.94 -12.36 19.69
N ASN A 702 -1.79 -12.44 19.01
CA ASN A 702 -0.49 -12.72 19.64
C ASN A 702 0.42 -11.48 19.59
N PRO A 703 0.52 -10.71 20.69
CA PRO A 703 1.38 -9.53 20.72
C PRO A 703 2.86 -9.92 20.72
N ARG A 704 3.70 -9.15 20.03
CA ARG A 704 5.15 -9.39 20.05
C ARG A 704 5.83 -8.79 21.28
N GLN A 705 6.98 -9.36 21.64
CA GLN A 705 7.83 -8.80 22.68
C GLN A 705 8.57 -7.54 22.19
N LYS A 706 8.87 -6.66 23.14
CA LYS A 706 9.66 -5.46 22.91
C LYS A 706 11.14 -5.85 22.82
N ALA A 707 11.76 -5.61 21.66
CA ALA A 707 13.17 -6.00 21.42
C ALA A 707 14.16 -5.42 22.45
N ASP A 708 13.89 -4.23 23.00
CA ASP A 708 14.73 -3.55 23.99
C ASP A 708 14.42 -3.95 25.44
N LYS A 709 13.32 -4.68 25.71
CA LYS A 709 12.90 -5.09 27.05
C LYS A 709 12.22 -6.47 27.00
N PRO A 710 13.00 -7.57 27.05
CA PRO A 710 12.47 -8.94 27.11
C PRO A 710 11.43 -9.08 28.24
N GLY A 711 10.31 -9.75 27.95
CA GLY A 711 9.18 -9.90 28.89
C GLY A 711 8.15 -8.77 28.89
N LYS A 712 8.38 -7.64 28.18
CA LYS A 712 7.34 -6.63 27.94
C LYS A 712 6.74 -6.80 26.54
N PHE A 713 5.42 -6.92 26.44
CA PHE A 713 4.71 -7.11 25.16
C PHE A 713 4.13 -5.81 24.61
N ILE A 714 4.17 -5.66 23.29
CA ILE A 714 3.50 -4.58 22.55
C ILE A 714 2.10 -5.09 22.21
N LYS A 715 1.11 -4.65 22.99
CA LYS A 715 -0.29 -5.08 22.85
C LYS A 715 -1.01 -4.47 21.65
N TYR A 716 -0.56 -3.29 21.21
CA TYR A 716 -1.21 -2.50 20.18
C TYR A 716 -0.16 -2.00 19.19
N GLU A 717 -0.41 -2.21 17.91
CA GLU A 717 0.39 -1.69 16.81
C GLU A 717 -0.33 -0.52 16.16
N HIS A 718 0.42 0.52 15.84
CA HIS A 718 -0.05 1.67 15.06
C HIS A 718 0.74 1.72 13.75
N PRO A 719 0.20 2.35 12.69
CA PRO A 719 0.93 2.55 11.46
C PRO A 719 2.35 3.11 11.71
N PRO A 720 3.41 2.38 11.36
CA PRO A 720 4.75 2.81 11.68
C PRO A 720 5.19 3.98 10.80
N LYS A 721 6.02 4.86 11.38
CA LYS A 721 6.52 6.07 10.71
C LYS A 721 5.42 7.01 10.19
N THR A 722 4.24 7.00 10.81
CA THR A 722 3.23 8.04 10.66
C THR A 722 3.20 8.92 11.91
N GLU A 723 2.55 10.08 11.83
CA GLU A 723 2.20 10.83 13.03
C GLU A 723 1.12 10.08 13.83
N LEU A 724 1.21 10.10 15.16
CA LEU A 724 0.17 9.55 16.03
C LEU A 724 -1.03 10.50 16.07
N SER A 725 -2.23 9.94 15.89
CA SER A 725 -3.51 10.65 15.85
C SER A 725 -4.40 10.22 17.04
N ILE A 726 -5.45 10.99 17.35
CA ILE A 726 -6.43 10.65 18.41
C ILE A 726 -7.60 9.84 17.87
N PHE A 727 -8.26 9.06 18.73
CA PHE A 727 -9.47 8.34 18.40
C PHE A 727 -10.70 9.23 18.61
N LEU A 728 -11.42 9.52 17.52
CA LEU A 728 -12.72 10.18 17.49
C LEU A 728 -13.74 9.19 16.91
N LEU A 729 -14.12 8.21 17.72
CA LEU A 729 -14.92 7.05 17.29
C LEU A 729 -16.33 7.45 16.83
N ASP A 730 -16.84 6.77 15.82
CA ASP A 730 -18.20 6.96 15.31
C ASP A 730 -19.22 6.54 16.38
N VAL A 731 -20.26 7.36 16.54
CA VAL A 731 -21.34 7.13 17.50
C VAL A 731 -22.66 6.97 16.74
N PRO A 732 -23.45 5.92 17.00
CA PRO A 732 -24.81 5.77 16.50
C PRO A 732 -25.72 6.96 16.83
N ASP A 733 -26.65 7.29 15.94
CA ASP A 733 -27.48 8.50 16.06
C ASP A 733 -28.38 8.46 17.30
N ASP A 734 -28.90 7.29 17.68
CA ASP A 734 -29.69 7.08 18.89
C ASP A 734 -28.87 7.35 20.17
N ILE A 735 -27.61 6.93 20.20
CA ILE A 735 -26.69 7.21 21.30
C ILE A 735 -26.30 8.69 21.30
N ALA A 736 -26.00 9.26 20.13
CA ALA A 736 -25.68 10.67 19.98
C ALA A 736 -26.82 11.56 20.47
N ASP A 737 -28.06 11.24 20.14
CA ASP A 737 -29.26 11.96 20.58
C ASP A 737 -29.43 11.95 22.09
N ARG A 738 -29.26 10.78 22.71
CA ARG A 738 -29.30 10.65 24.17
C ARG A 738 -28.15 11.41 24.85
N ILE A 739 -26.99 11.52 24.21
CA ILE A 739 -25.87 12.36 24.68
C ILE A 739 -26.24 13.84 24.58
N TYR A 740 -26.83 14.28 23.47
CA TYR A 740 -27.28 15.66 23.30
C TYR A 740 -28.33 16.03 24.35
N GLU A 741 -29.31 15.15 24.60
CA GLU A 741 -30.29 15.31 25.67
C GLU A 741 -29.65 15.40 27.06
N LYS A 742 -28.70 14.51 27.36
CA LYS A 742 -27.96 14.50 28.64
C LYS A 742 -27.27 15.84 28.91
N PHE A 743 -26.75 16.50 27.88
CA PHE A 743 -26.08 17.80 28.01
C PHE A 743 -26.96 19.01 27.65
N GLY A 744 -28.26 18.79 27.37
CA GLY A 744 -29.21 19.86 27.07
C GLY A 744 -28.95 20.59 25.76
N VAL A 745 -28.36 19.92 24.77
CA VAL A 745 -28.04 20.49 23.45
C VAL A 745 -29.03 19.97 22.42
N GLN A 746 -29.44 20.82 21.47
CA GLN A 746 -30.28 20.43 20.34
C GLN A 746 -29.61 20.85 19.03
N PRO A 747 -28.71 20.02 18.47
CA PRO A 747 -28.05 20.32 17.20
C PRO A 747 -29.06 20.36 16.06
N SER A 748 -28.85 21.27 15.10
CA SER A 748 -29.67 21.36 13.88
C SER A 748 -29.54 20.11 13.03
N GLU A 749 -30.50 19.86 12.13
CA GLU A 749 -30.42 18.73 11.19
C GLU A 749 -29.15 18.79 10.33
N SER A 750 -28.76 19.99 9.89
CA SER A 750 -27.49 20.19 9.17
C SER A 750 -26.26 19.85 10.01
N ASP A 751 -26.23 20.19 11.30
CA ASP A 751 -25.10 19.83 12.18
C ASP A 751 -25.03 18.32 12.39
N ARG A 752 -26.19 17.66 12.54
CA ARG A 752 -26.30 16.20 12.71
C ARG A 752 -25.76 15.46 11.49
N VAL A 753 -26.04 15.96 10.29
CA VAL A 753 -25.48 15.41 9.03
C VAL A 753 -23.95 15.49 9.01
N SER A 754 -23.37 16.56 9.56
CA SER A 754 -21.91 16.71 9.74
C SER A 754 -21.32 15.78 10.82
N GLY A 755 -22.15 15.11 11.61
CA GLY A 755 -21.79 13.98 12.47
C GLY A 755 -21.46 14.35 13.93
N PHE A 756 -21.40 13.31 14.78
CA PHE A 756 -21.34 13.44 16.23
C PHE A 756 -20.24 14.38 16.73
N TRP A 757 -19.01 14.20 16.27
CA TRP A 757 -17.86 14.99 16.74
C TRP A 757 -17.88 16.44 16.25
N TYR A 758 -18.50 16.71 15.10
CA TYR A 758 -18.74 18.09 14.67
C TYR A 758 -19.72 18.77 15.64
N CYS A 759 -20.82 18.11 16.02
CA CYS A 759 -21.74 18.62 17.04
C CYS A 759 -21.06 18.85 18.39
N VAL A 760 -20.24 17.89 18.85
CA VAL A 760 -19.45 18.03 20.10
C VAL A 760 -18.57 19.28 20.05
N TRP A 761 -17.89 19.50 18.92
CA TRP A 761 -17.04 20.68 18.74
C TRP A 761 -17.85 21.98 18.62
N ARG A 762 -18.91 22.01 17.81
CA ARG A 762 -19.70 23.20 17.49
C ARG A 762 -20.51 23.70 18.69
N HIS A 763 -21.08 22.78 19.47
CA HIS A 763 -21.94 23.08 20.63
C HIS A 763 -21.20 23.05 21.97
N ASN A 764 -19.87 22.96 21.93
CA ASN A 764 -19.00 23.02 23.10
C ASN A 764 -19.28 21.98 24.19
N LEU A 765 -19.66 20.75 23.80
CA LEU A 765 -19.93 19.67 24.76
C LEU A 765 -18.67 19.31 25.57
N PRO A 766 -18.85 18.84 26.82
CA PRO A 766 -17.74 18.37 27.64
C PRO A 766 -17.10 17.12 27.04
N VAL A 767 -15.78 16.99 27.19
CA VAL A 767 -15.00 15.90 26.60
C VAL A 767 -14.14 15.20 27.64
N THR A 768 -14.18 13.88 27.68
CA THR A 768 -13.28 13.06 28.50
C THR A 768 -12.12 12.52 27.67
N ILE A 769 -10.88 12.66 28.14
CA ILE A 769 -9.67 12.14 27.49
C ILE A 769 -9.22 10.86 28.20
N THR A 770 -9.11 9.75 27.46
CA THR A 770 -8.70 8.44 27.97
C THR A 770 -7.44 7.89 27.29
N GLU A 771 -6.82 6.86 27.86
CA GLU A 771 -5.73 6.11 27.22
C GLU A 771 -6.27 4.89 26.45
N GLY A 772 -6.24 4.99 25.13
CA GLY A 772 -6.62 3.92 24.19
C GLY A 772 -8.06 3.97 23.69
N ALA A 773 -8.32 3.28 22.58
CA ALA A 773 -9.63 3.30 21.91
C ALA A 773 -10.73 2.57 22.70
N LYS A 774 -10.44 1.42 23.34
CA LYS A 774 -11.45 0.66 24.10
C LYS A 774 -12.06 1.45 25.25
N LYS A 775 -11.24 2.23 25.96
CA LYS A 775 -11.68 3.09 27.08
C LYS A 775 -12.55 4.23 26.59
N ALA A 776 -12.17 4.85 25.47
CA ALA A 776 -12.99 5.85 24.81
C ALA A 776 -14.34 5.26 24.36
N ALA A 777 -14.34 4.09 23.71
CA ALA A 777 -15.56 3.40 23.30
C ALA A 777 -16.47 3.03 24.48
N SER A 778 -15.89 2.54 25.58
CA SER A 778 -16.62 2.20 26.82
C SER A 778 -17.29 3.44 27.42
N LEU A 779 -16.58 4.57 27.49
CA LEU A 779 -17.16 5.83 27.98
C LEU A 779 -18.22 6.43 27.05
N LEU A 780 -18.02 6.35 25.73
CA LEU A 780 -19.04 6.74 24.75
C LEU A 780 -20.32 5.92 24.92
N SER A 781 -20.18 4.62 25.21
CA SER A 781 -21.30 3.72 25.51
C SER A 781 -22.06 4.13 26.77
N GLN A 782 -21.42 4.84 27.68
CA GLN A 782 -22.03 5.41 28.90
C GLN A 782 -22.47 6.87 28.75
N GLY A 783 -22.50 7.38 27.51
CA GLY A 783 -22.98 8.73 27.22
C GLY A 783 -22.00 9.83 27.64
N HIS A 784 -20.70 9.55 27.60
CA HIS A 784 -19.64 10.55 27.81
C HIS A 784 -18.85 10.73 26.50
N PRO A 785 -18.86 11.91 25.85
CA PRO A 785 -18.02 12.18 24.69
C PRO A 785 -16.54 11.96 25.04
N ALA A 786 -15.94 10.88 24.54
CA ALA A 786 -14.61 10.46 24.96
C ALA A 786 -13.62 10.37 23.80
N ILE A 787 -12.48 11.07 23.95
CA ILE A 787 -11.36 11.06 23.02
C ILE A 787 -10.31 10.08 23.53
N GLY A 788 -9.95 9.10 22.70
CA GLY A 788 -8.87 8.17 23.02
C GLY A 788 -7.51 8.72 22.58
N LEU A 789 -6.51 8.68 23.47
CA LEU A 789 -5.11 8.90 23.10
C LEU A 789 -4.41 7.56 22.82
N PRO A 790 -3.55 7.44 21.79
CA PRO A 790 -2.74 6.23 21.57
C PRO A 790 -1.72 5.95 22.68
N GLY A 791 -1.46 6.94 23.54
CA GLY A 791 -0.69 6.79 24.76
C GLY A 791 -0.73 8.07 25.57
N ILE A 792 -0.39 7.99 26.86
CA ILE A 792 -0.48 9.13 27.81
C ILE A 792 0.22 10.40 27.33
N TYR A 793 1.33 10.27 26.60
CA TYR A 793 2.12 11.41 26.11
C TYR A 793 1.66 11.96 24.74
N ALA A 794 0.63 11.38 24.13
CA ALA A 794 0.19 11.77 22.79
C ALA A 794 -0.57 13.11 22.76
N GLY A 795 -0.99 13.65 23.92
CA GLY A 795 -1.76 14.90 24.02
C GLY A 795 -0.97 16.18 23.68
N TYR A 796 0.36 16.14 23.66
CA TYR A 796 1.20 17.30 23.33
C TYR A 796 2.41 16.91 22.49
N ARG A 797 3.04 17.92 21.85
CA ARG A 797 4.30 17.80 21.13
C ARG A 797 5.35 18.65 21.82
N SER A 798 6.50 18.06 22.14
CA SER A 798 7.67 18.75 22.72
C SER A 798 8.95 18.51 21.94
N LYS A 799 8.85 17.84 20.79
CA LYS A 799 9.95 17.62 19.85
C LYS A 799 9.46 17.85 18.42
N ASP A 800 10.33 18.34 17.55
CA ASP A 800 10.05 18.53 16.13
C ASP A 800 10.25 17.23 15.31
N GLU A 801 10.09 17.31 13.99
CA GLU A 801 10.25 16.18 13.07
C GLU A 801 11.67 15.59 13.05
N LYS A 802 12.67 16.38 13.42
CA LYS A 802 14.08 15.97 13.54
C LYS A 802 14.41 15.44 14.94
N ARG A 803 13.43 15.35 15.84
CA ARG A 803 13.52 14.96 17.26
C ARG A 803 14.27 15.97 18.14
N GLU A 804 14.44 17.20 17.67
CA GLU A 804 15.01 18.29 18.45
C GLU A 804 13.96 18.84 19.42
N LYS A 805 14.39 19.39 20.56
CA LYS A 805 13.46 19.90 21.58
C LYS A 805 12.79 21.19 21.08
N MET A 806 11.47 21.27 21.21
CA MET A 806 10.70 22.49 20.94
C MET A 806 9.87 22.89 22.16
N LYS A 807 9.38 24.14 22.17
CA LYS A 807 8.38 24.59 23.16
C LYS A 807 7.16 23.67 23.07
N ALA A 808 6.73 23.14 24.22
CA ALA A 808 5.60 22.23 24.27
C ALA A 808 4.33 22.94 23.75
N ARG A 809 3.60 22.29 22.86
CA ARG A 809 2.32 22.75 22.31
C ARG A 809 1.34 21.58 22.27
N LEU A 810 0.04 21.86 22.30
CA LEU A 810 -0.97 20.82 22.12
C LEU A 810 -0.78 20.10 20.80
N MET A 811 -1.10 18.81 20.79
CA MET A 811 -1.22 18.10 19.53
C MET A 811 -2.33 18.74 18.69
N ASP A 812 -2.08 19.00 17.42
CA ASP A 812 -2.95 19.83 16.57
C ASP A 812 -4.42 19.36 16.57
N GLU A 813 -4.68 18.05 16.48
CA GLU A 813 -6.05 17.53 16.47
C GLU A 813 -6.75 17.71 17.82
N LEU A 814 -6.01 17.62 18.93
CA LEU A 814 -6.57 17.85 20.26
C LEU A 814 -6.80 19.35 20.50
N ALA A 815 -5.97 20.21 19.92
CA ALA A 815 -6.09 21.67 20.02
C ALA A 815 -7.42 22.18 19.45
N VAL A 816 -8.03 21.48 18.48
CA VAL A 816 -9.37 21.80 17.96
C VAL A 816 -10.43 21.78 19.07
N PHE A 817 -10.27 20.93 20.08
CA PHE A 817 -11.19 20.83 21.21
C PHE A 817 -10.82 21.73 22.39
N ALA A 818 -9.69 22.46 22.32
CA ALA A 818 -9.24 23.36 23.36
C ALA A 818 -9.91 24.73 23.23
N THR A 819 -11.24 24.76 23.26
CA THR A 819 -12.04 25.98 23.14
C THR A 819 -12.31 26.61 24.52
N PRO A 820 -12.51 27.95 24.58
CA PRO A 820 -12.85 28.62 25.82
C PRO A 820 -14.07 28.01 26.52
N GLU A 821 -13.98 27.88 27.84
CA GLU A 821 -15.02 27.34 28.73
C GLU A 821 -15.40 25.87 28.52
N ARG A 822 -14.79 25.15 27.56
CA ARG A 822 -15.05 23.71 27.43
C ARG A 822 -14.53 22.97 28.64
N GLU A 823 -15.34 22.09 29.20
CA GLU A 823 -14.92 21.17 30.25
C GLU A 823 -14.21 19.96 29.62
N ILE A 824 -12.96 19.73 30.05
CA ILE A 824 -12.14 18.62 29.60
C ILE A 824 -11.67 17.81 30.80
N THR A 825 -12.05 16.54 30.83
CA THR A 825 -11.78 15.67 31.98
C THR A 825 -10.80 14.56 31.59
N PHE A 826 -9.70 14.39 32.33
CA PHE A 826 -8.79 13.26 32.14
C PHE A 826 -9.27 12.04 32.92
N CYS A 827 -9.26 10.87 32.29
CA CYS A 827 -9.49 9.58 32.92
C CYS A 827 -8.48 8.54 32.39
N PHE A 828 -7.31 8.48 33.02
CA PHE A 828 -6.25 7.53 32.69
C PHE A 828 -6.26 6.34 33.65
N ASP A 829 -5.56 5.26 33.26
CA ASP A 829 -5.51 4.01 34.00
C ASP A 829 -5.04 4.19 35.46
N TYR A 830 -5.66 3.41 36.35
CA TYR A 830 -5.13 3.19 37.69
C TYR A 830 -3.80 2.44 37.60
N GLU A 831 -2.79 2.91 38.32
CA GLU A 831 -1.45 2.34 38.31
C GLU A 831 -0.87 2.31 39.71
N THR A 832 -0.15 1.24 40.04
CA THR A 832 0.45 1.02 41.37
C THR A 832 1.96 1.22 41.37
N ARG A 833 2.60 1.19 40.18
CA ARG A 833 4.04 1.39 40.04
C ARG A 833 4.40 2.87 40.12
N PRO A 834 5.27 3.29 41.06
CA PRO A 834 5.60 4.70 41.27
C PRO A 834 6.13 5.41 40.03
N GLU A 835 6.94 4.73 39.22
CA GLU A 835 7.48 5.30 37.98
C GLU A 835 6.37 5.61 36.95
N THR A 836 5.40 4.70 36.82
CA THR A 836 4.33 4.87 35.82
C THR A 836 3.27 5.87 36.32
N GLN A 837 2.97 5.90 37.61
CA GLN A 837 2.18 6.97 38.23
C GLN A 837 2.79 8.35 37.96
N ARG A 838 4.12 8.49 38.12
CA ARG A 838 4.83 9.74 37.84
C ARG A 838 4.73 10.14 36.37
N ASN A 839 4.82 9.18 35.45
CA ASN A 839 4.66 9.44 34.03
C ASN A 839 3.25 9.94 33.68
N ILE A 840 2.22 9.31 34.25
CA ILE A 840 0.82 9.73 34.11
C ILE A 840 0.65 11.17 34.61
N GLU A 841 1.21 11.49 35.78
CA GLU A 841 1.11 12.84 36.33
C GLU A 841 1.80 13.91 35.50
N ILE A 842 2.99 13.61 34.97
CA ILE A 842 3.68 14.51 34.06
C ILE A 842 2.85 14.73 32.79
N ALA A 843 2.27 13.67 32.24
CA ALA A 843 1.47 13.72 31.03
C ALA A 843 0.18 14.56 31.20
N ILE A 844 -0.60 14.27 32.26
CA ILE A 844 -1.82 15.01 32.60
C ILE A 844 -1.48 16.48 32.90
N SER A 845 -0.46 16.74 33.73
CA SER A 845 -0.08 18.11 34.11
C SER A 845 0.35 18.96 32.91
N ARG A 846 1.09 18.37 31.96
CA ARG A 846 1.55 19.10 30.76
C ARG A 846 0.42 19.35 29.78
N THR A 847 -0.34 18.30 29.45
CA THR A 847 -1.46 18.41 28.50
C THR A 847 -2.55 19.32 29.07
N GLY A 848 -2.94 19.10 30.33
CA GLY A 848 -3.93 19.90 31.04
C GLY A 848 -3.55 21.38 31.12
N ARG A 849 -2.30 21.72 31.46
CA ARG A 849 -1.86 23.12 31.45
C ARG A 849 -2.00 23.77 30.08
N LEU A 850 -1.63 23.06 29.01
CA LEU A 850 -1.75 23.61 27.65
C LEU A 850 -3.21 23.79 27.22
N LEU A 851 -4.13 22.96 27.71
CA LEU A 851 -5.57 23.12 27.51
C LEU A 851 -6.12 24.33 28.31
N GLU A 852 -5.70 24.50 29.56
CA GLU A 852 -6.05 25.68 30.38
C GLU A 852 -5.51 26.98 29.75
N GLU A 853 -4.32 26.95 29.15
CA GLU A 853 -3.74 28.09 28.41
C GLU A 853 -4.57 28.51 27.19
N GLN A 854 -5.44 27.63 26.66
CA GLN A 854 -6.41 27.95 25.60
C GLN A 854 -7.81 28.27 26.15
N GLY A 855 -7.98 28.33 27.47
CA GLY A 855 -9.23 28.72 28.13
C GLY A 855 -10.19 27.57 28.46
N ALA A 856 -9.79 26.31 28.28
CA ALA A 856 -10.58 25.15 28.70
C ALA A 856 -10.50 24.94 30.22
N SER A 857 -11.57 24.39 30.82
CA SER A 857 -11.60 23.99 32.22
C SER A 857 -11.19 22.53 32.34
N VAL A 858 -10.12 22.23 33.09
CA VAL A 858 -9.55 20.87 33.17
C VAL A 858 -9.78 20.22 34.53
N SER A 859 -10.36 19.02 34.49
CA SER A 859 -10.59 18.15 35.66
C SER A 859 -9.92 16.78 35.47
N VAL A 860 -9.72 16.06 36.57
CA VAL A 860 -9.09 14.73 36.57
C VAL A 860 -9.92 13.77 37.43
N VAL A 861 -10.35 12.68 36.81
CA VAL A 861 -10.99 11.53 37.46
C VAL A 861 -9.90 10.57 37.92
N THR A 862 -9.90 10.26 39.21
CA THR A 862 -9.00 9.24 39.77
C THR A 862 -9.80 7.96 40.00
N LEU A 863 -9.42 6.89 39.31
CA LEU A 863 -10.09 5.59 39.44
C LEU A 863 -9.74 4.95 40.81
N PRO A 864 -10.70 4.33 41.51
CA PRO A 864 -10.51 3.83 42.89
C PRO A 864 -9.67 2.54 43.00
N GLY A 865 -9.36 1.87 41.89
CA GLY A 865 -8.69 0.55 41.86
C GLY A 865 -9.55 -0.59 42.45
N PRO A 866 -9.13 -1.87 42.35
CA PRO A 866 -7.90 -2.36 41.72
C PRO A 866 -7.99 -2.53 40.18
N SER A 867 -9.19 -2.37 39.60
CA SER A 867 -9.41 -2.37 38.14
C SER A 867 -8.51 -1.33 37.48
N LYS A 868 -7.81 -1.73 36.42
CA LYS A 868 -6.76 -0.91 35.82
C LYS A 868 -7.35 0.17 34.92
N GLY A 869 -8.22 -0.20 33.99
CA GLY A 869 -8.91 0.71 33.09
C GLY A 869 -10.31 1.11 33.58
N VAL A 870 -10.88 2.13 32.93
CA VAL A 870 -12.27 2.55 33.17
C VAL A 870 -13.28 1.55 32.61
N ASP A 871 -12.92 0.90 31.49
CA ASP A 871 -13.60 -0.26 30.92
C ASP A 871 -13.65 -1.40 31.95
N ASP A 872 -12.51 -1.76 32.55
CA ASP A 872 -12.44 -2.79 33.60
C ASP A 872 -13.29 -2.42 34.84
N LEU A 873 -13.34 -1.11 35.19
CA LEU A 873 -14.14 -0.63 36.31
C LEU A 873 -15.64 -0.78 36.03
N ILE A 874 -16.09 -0.41 34.83
CA ILE A 874 -17.50 -0.52 34.42
C ILE A 874 -17.93 -1.98 34.35
N VAL A 875 -17.08 -2.87 33.85
CA VAL A 875 -17.36 -4.32 33.84
C VAL A 875 -17.43 -4.88 35.26
N ALA A 876 -16.50 -4.52 36.14
CA ALA A 876 -16.41 -5.09 37.49
C ALA A 876 -17.46 -4.53 38.47
N GLN A 877 -17.82 -3.26 38.37
CA GLN A 877 -18.65 -2.55 39.35
C GLN A 877 -19.91 -1.90 38.75
N GLY A 878 -20.11 -2.03 37.44
CA GLY A 878 -21.24 -1.45 36.70
C GLY A 878 -21.01 0.00 36.27
N ALA A 879 -21.84 0.46 35.34
CA ALA A 879 -21.79 1.81 34.75
C ALA A 879 -21.87 2.96 35.77
N LEU A 880 -22.63 2.78 36.86
CA LEU A 880 -22.78 3.81 37.90
C LEU A 880 -21.49 4.04 38.70
N ALA A 881 -20.54 3.10 38.70
CA ALA A 881 -19.26 3.27 39.37
C ALA A 881 -18.43 4.40 38.74
N TYR A 882 -18.44 4.49 37.40
CA TYR A 882 -17.76 5.58 36.71
C TYR A 882 -18.45 6.93 36.95
N GLU A 883 -19.78 6.98 36.91
CA GLU A 883 -20.53 8.23 37.19
C GLU A 883 -20.22 8.79 38.57
N LYS A 884 -20.08 7.91 39.58
CA LYS A 884 -19.63 8.32 40.90
C LYS A 884 -18.22 8.91 40.86
N ALA A 885 -17.25 8.22 40.25
CA ALA A 885 -15.88 8.70 40.12
C ALA A 885 -15.77 10.00 39.29
N TYR A 886 -16.63 10.16 38.28
CA TYR A 886 -16.74 11.37 37.46
C TYR A 886 -17.29 12.55 38.27
N SER A 887 -18.30 12.32 39.12
CA SER A 887 -18.85 13.35 40.02
C SER A 887 -17.85 13.81 41.10
N GLU A 888 -16.88 12.95 41.43
CA GLU A 888 -15.79 13.23 42.38
C GLU A 888 -14.53 13.77 41.67
N ALA A 889 -14.61 14.11 40.38
CA ALA A 889 -13.48 14.65 39.63
C ALA A 889 -12.95 15.94 40.28
N SER A 890 -11.63 16.02 40.38
CA SER A 890 -10.95 17.17 40.98
C SER A 890 -10.37 18.07 39.90
N THR A 891 -10.35 19.39 40.13
CA THR A 891 -9.68 20.32 39.20
C THR A 891 -8.21 19.96 39.04
N LEU A 892 -7.60 20.28 37.89
CA LEU A 892 -6.20 19.98 37.63
C LEU A 892 -5.27 20.48 38.74
N LYS A 893 -5.54 21.68 39.28
CA LYS A 893 -4.79 22.25 40.40
C LYS A 893 -4.97 21.43 41.68
N ALA A 894 -6.20 21.16 42.10
CA ALA A 894 -6.48 20.38 43.32
C ALA A 894 -5.89 18.97 43.25
N TRP A 895 -5.97 18.34 42.08
CA TRP A 895 -5.38 17.02 41.82
C TRP A 895 -3.84 17.03 41.98
N ARG A 896 -3.16 18.03 41.41
CA ARG A 896 -1.70 18.19 41.55
C ARG A 896 -1.28 18.48 42.99
N ASP A 897 -2.04 19.32 43.69
CA ASP A 897 -1.76 19.68 45.08
C ASP A 897 -1.92 18.45 45.99
N ASN A 898 -2.97 17.64 45.80
CA ASN A 898 -3.16 16.38 46.52
C ASN A 898 -2.00 15.39 46.28
N ASN A 899 -1.58 15.21 45.03
CA ASN A 899 -0.44 14.33 44.70
C ASN A 899 0.89 14.83 45.29
N ASN A 900 1.12 16.15 45.32
CA ASN A 900 2.30 16.73 45.96
C ASN A 900 2.25 16.61 47.49
N GLN A 901 1.10 16.78 48.12
CA GLN A 901 0.92 16.55 49.56
C GLN A 901 1.17 15.08 49.92
N GLN A 902 0.68 14.14 49.12
CA GLN A 902 0.97 12.71 49.30
C GLN A 902 2.46 12.37 49.16
N ARG A 903 3.23 13.14 48.36
CA ARG A 903 4.70 12.98 48.23
C ARG A 903 5.49 13.57 49.39
N HIS A 904 5.01 14.68 49.96
CA HIS A 904 5.68 15.40 51.05
C HIS A 904 5.16 15.01 52.44
N ALA A 905 4.12 14.18 52.52
CA ALA A 905 3.79 13.46 53.74
C ALA A 905 5.01 12.61 54.14
N SER A 906 5.50 12.82 55.37
CA SER A 906 6.63 12.08 55.96
C SER A 906 6.52 10.59 55.66
N PRO A 907 7.63 9.90 55.34
CA PRO A 907 7.58 8.52 54.92
C PRO A 907 6.92 7.70 56.03
N ALA A 908 5.81 7.04 55.68
CA ALA A 908 5.32 5.93 56.45
C ALA A 908 6.48 4.93 56.65
N PRO A 909 6.56 4.26 57.81
CA PRO A 909 7.65 3.32 58.10
C PRO A 909 7.83 2.31 56.96
N PRO A 910 9.04 1.76 56.75
CA PRO A 910 9.39 1.00 55.57
C PRO A 910 8.31 0.00 55.19
N LYS A 911 7.91 0.02 53.91
CA LYS A 911 6.96 -0.91 53.31
C LYS A 911 7.29 -2.31 53.83
N LYS A 912 6.38 -2.90 54.61
CA LYS A 912 6.41 -4.33 54.87
C LYS A 912 6.44 -4.99 53.50
N LEU A 913 7.54 -5.68 53.17
CA LEU A 913 7.67 -6.50 51.96
C LEU A 913 6.36 -7.27 51.77
N SER A 914 5.82 -7.31 50.55
CA SER A 914 4.63 -8.12 50.26
C SER A 914 4.94 -9.59 50.50
N ASP A 915 3.93 -10.40 50.80
CA ASP A 915 4.14 -11.83 51.04
C ASP A 915 4.76 -12.54 49.82
N PHE A 916 4.49 -12.03 48.61
CA PHE A 916 5.14 -12.46 47.38
C PHE A 916 6.64 -12.09 47.32
N GLU A 917 7.00 -10.84 47.61
CA GLU A 917 8.42 -10.40 47.63
C GLU A 917 9.22 -11.11 48.74
N ARG A 918 8.58 -11.40 49.88
CA ARG A 918 9.19 -12.21 50.96
C ARG A 918 9.44 -13.64 50.51
N LYS A 919 8.46 -14.29 49.87
CA LYS A 919 8.60 -15.65 49.32
C LYS A 919 9.75 -15.71 48.29
N GLN A 920 9.84 -14.73 47.39
CA GLN A 920 10.89 -14.69 46.36
C GLN A 920 12.30 -14.48 46.95
N LEU A 921 12.46 -13.52 47.87
CA LEU A 921 13.74 -13.32 48.60
C LEU A 921 14.13 -14.55 49.43
N LEU A 922 13.14 -15.23 49.99
CA LEU A 922 13.37 -16.46 50.74
C LEU A 922 13.89 -17.58 49.83
N LEU A 923 13.26 -17.82 48.69
CA LEU A 923 13.70 -18.84 47.72
C LEU A 923 15.09 -18.54 47.15
N GLN A 924 15.42 -17.27 46.92
CA GLN A 924 16.76 -16.83 46.48
C GLN A 924 17.85 -17.11 47.54
N ARG A 925 17.49 -17.20 48.83
CA ARG A 925 18.44 -17.57 49.90
C ARG A 925 18.85 -19.05 49.86
N PHE A 926 18.04 -19.88 49.21
CA PHE A 926 18.23 -21.32 49.10
C PHE A 926 18.86 -21.75 47.77
N SER A 927 18.93 -20.86 46.78
CA SER A 927 19.54 -21.15 45.47
C SER A 927 21.03 -21.43 45.60
N GLY A 928 21.50 -22.55 45.03
CA GLY A 928 22.92 -22.92 45.01
C GLY A 928 23.41 -23.69 46.25
N GLN A 929 22.51 -24.10 47.16
CA GLN A 929 22.84 -25.09 48.19
C GLN A 929 22.68 -26.50 47.64
N LEU A 930 23.68 -27.36 47.82
CA LEU A 930 23.73 -28.69 47.15
C LEU A 930 23.65 -29.88 48.12
N THR A 931 23.50 -29.66 49.43
CA THR A 931 23.47 -30.75 50.42
C THR A 931 22.31 -30.62 51.40
N GLN A 932 21.73 -31.76 51.78
CA GLN A 932 20.60 -31.82 52.71
C GLN A 932 20.92 -31.18 54.08
N MET A 933 22.19 -31.26 54.52
CA MET A 933 22.68 -30.56 55.73
C MET A 933 22.68 -29.03 55.59
N ALA A 934 23.06 -28.50 54.42
CA ALA A 934 23.05 -27.05 54.19
C ALA A 934 21.61 -26.51 54.19
N PHE A 935 20.69 -27.21 53.53
CA PHE A 935 19.26 -26.88 53.55
C PHE A 935 18.68 -26.96 54.95
N LYS A 936 18.93 -28.04 55.71
CA LYS A 936 18.44 -28.17 57.09
C LYS A 936 18.94 -27.01 57.96
N LYS A 937 20.22 -26.68 57.91
CA LYS A 937 20.81 -25.56 58.67
C LYS A 937 20.19 -24.21 58.29
N ALA A 938 19.90 -23.98 57.01
CA ALA A 938 19.28 -22.76 56.54
C ALA A 938 17.78 -22.68 56.90
N ILE A 939 17.06 -23.81 56.89
CA ILE A 939 15.66 -23.91 57.33
C ILE A 939 15.53 -23.70 58.85
N ASP A 940 16.43 -24.30 59.64
CA ASP A 940 16.42 -24.16 61.10
C ASP A 940 16.61 -22.70 61.54
N ALA A 941 17.39 -21.94 60.77
CA ALA A 941 17.64 -20.51 60.97
C ALA A 941 16.49 -19.58 60.53
N LEU A 942 15.40 -20.11 59.96
CA LEU A 942 14.24 -19.32 59.57
C LEU A 942 13.41 -18.90 60.78
N THR A 943 12.84 -17.70 60.71
CA THR A 943 11.78 -17.29 61.65
C THR A 943 10.51 -18.09 61.41
N ASN A 944 9.64 -18.19 62.42
CA ASN A 944 8.38 -18.93 62.33
C ASN A 944 7.49 -18.49 61.15
N ARG A 945 7.51 -17.19 60.81
CA ARG A 945 6.77 -16.62 59.68
C ARG A 945 7.40 -16.99 58.33
N GLU A 946 8.72 -17.00 58.25
CA GLU A 946 9.45 -17.39 57.03
C GLU A 946 9.31 -18.90 56.74
N LEU A 947 9.27 -19.73 57.79
CA LEU A 947 9.04 -21.17 57.66
C LEU A 947 7.66 -21.48 57.06
N LEU A 948 6.62 -20.72 57.46
CA LEU A 948 5.28 -20.85 56.90
C LEU A 948 5.23 -20.43 55.42
N TYR A 949 5.97 -19.38 55.04
CA TYR A 949 6.08 -18.95 53.65
C TYR A 949 6.83 -19.96 52.79
N LEU A 950 7.87 -20.62 53.33
CA LEU A 950 8.58 -21.69 52.64
C LEU A 950 7.67 -22.89 52.37
N GLU A 951 6.91 -23.33 53.38
CA GLU A 951 5.95 -24.43 53.24
C GLU A 951 4.92 -24.14 52.14
N GLN A 952 4.38 -22.92 52.12
CA GLN A 952 3.42 -22.51 51.12
C GLN A 952 4.02 -22.40 49.72
N ALA A 953 5.24 -21.86 49.60
CA ALA A 953 5.92 -21.71 48.30
C ALA A 953 6.29 -23.07 47.69
N VAL A 954 6.72 -24.03 48.50
CA VAL A 954 6.98 -25.41 48.06
C VAL A 954 5.70 -26.08 47.58
N LYS A 955 4.57 -25.87 48.29
CA LYS A 955 3.27 -26.40 47.87
C LYS A 955 2.81 -25.80 46.53
N GLU A 956 2.86 -24.48 46.41
CA GLU A 956 2.49 -23.75 45.18
C GLU A 956 3.36 -24.15 43.97
N TYR A 957 4.62 -24.54 44.18
CA TYR A 957 5.53 -25.02 43.12
C TYR A 957 5.09 -26.36 42.53
N PHE A 958 4.68 -27.31 43.38
CA PHE A 958 4.25 -28.65 42.94
C PHE A 958 2.79 -28.72 42.44
N ASP A 959 1.99 -27.68 42.67
CA ASP A 959 0.62 -27.56 42.17
C ASP A 959 0.54 -27.01 40.71
N GLN A 960 1.67 -26.63 40.10
CA GLN A 960 1.71 -26.10 38.72
C GLN A 960 1.37 -27.18 37.68
N GLN A 961 0.77 -26.79 36.54
CA GLN A 961 0.39 -27.73 35.47
C GLN A 961 1.58 -28.54 34.92
N LEU A 962 2.78 -27.96 34.83
CA LEU A 962 4.01 -28.64 34.42
C LEU A 962 4.45 -29.74 35.39
N ALA A 963 4.07 -29.64 36.68
CA ALA A 963 4.39 -30.62 37.71
C ALA A 963 3.46 -31.84 37.71
N GLN A 964 2.36 -31.81 36.93
CA GLN A 964 1.42 -32.93 36.83
C GLN A 964 1.92 -33.95 35.79
N VAL A 965 1.91 -35.23 36.17
CA VAL A 965 2.29 -36.33 35.26
C VAL A 965 1.29 -36.36 34.09
N PRO A 966 1.74 -36.27 32.83
CA PRO A 966 0.85 -36.33 31.67
C PRO A 966 0.08 -37.64 31.62
N ILE A 967 -1.23 -37.55 31.40
CA ILE A 967 -2.12 -38.72 31.33
C ILE A 967 -1.71 -39.58 30.11
N PRO A 968 -1.41 -40.87 30.28
CA PRO A 968 -0.97 -41.74 29.20
C PRO A 968 -2.07 -41.93 28.13
N ILE A 969 -1.69 -41.82 26.86
CA ILE A 969 -2.55 -42.14 25.72
C ILE A 969 -2.29 -43.57 25.23
N ASN A 970 -3.32 -44.23 24.69
CA ASN A 970 -3.17 -45.51 24.02
C ASN A 970 -2.62 -45.29 22.59
N ARG A 971 -1.30 -45.15 22.49
CA ARG A 971 -0.59 -44.85 21.24
C ARG A 971 -0.86 -45.89 20.15
N GLU A 972 -0.81 -47.17 20.49
CA GLU A 972 -1.00 -48.27 19.53
C GLU A 972 -2.38 -48.22 18.88
N ALA A 973 -3.43 -47.88 19.65
CA ALA A 973 -4.78 -47.73 19.11
C ALA A 973 -4.88 -46.55 18.12
N ILE A 974 -4.27 -45.41 18.46
CA ILE A 974 -4.30 -44.21 17.60
C ILE A 974 -3.48 -44.41 16.33
N GLU A 975 -2.29 -45.02 16.41
CA GLU A 975 -1.46 -45.34 15.25
C GLU A 975 -2.13 -46.37 14.34
N SER A 976 -2.82 -47.36 14.90
CA SER A 976 -3.65 -48.32 14.15
C SER A 976 -4.77 -47.61 13.39
N GLU A 977 -5.48 -46.67 14.02
CA GLU A 977 -6.54 -45.88 13.37
C GLU A 977 -5.99 -45.00 12.24
N ILE A 978 -4.85 -44.33 12.45
CA ILE A 978 -4.16 -43.55 11.40
C ILE A 978 -3.78 -44.43 10.21
N SER A 979 -3.27 -45.64 10.48
CA SER A 979 -2.87 -46.61 9.46
C SER A 979 -4.08 -47.11 8.63
N GLN A 980 -5.25 -47.22 9.25
CA GLN A 980 -6.50 -47.61 8.56
C GLN A 980 -7.11 -46.49 7.71
N LEU A 981 -6.86 -45.22 8.03
CA LEU A 981 -7.39 -44.07 7.30
C LEU A 981 -6.64 -43.82 5.98
N GLN A 982 -5.34 -44.08 5.91
CA GLN A 982 -4.53 -43.78 4.72
C GLN A 982 -4.99 -44.54 3.46
N PRO A 983 -5.23 -45.87 3.49
CA PRO A 983 -5.74 -46.60 2.34
C PRO A 983 -7.12 -46.12 1.87
N GLN A 984 -7.97 -45.65 2.80
CA GLN A 984 -9.30 -45.11 2.47
C GLN A 984 -9.18 -43.78 1.73
N ILE A 985 -8.29 -42.89 2.19
CA ILE A 985 -7.99 -41.61 1.53
C ILE A 985 -7.44 -41.85 0.13
N ASP A 986 -6.48 -42.77 -0.02
CA ASP A 986 -5.86 -43.09 -1.31
C ASP A 986 -6.87 -43.66 -2.31
N SER A 987 -7.77 -44.54 -1.84
CA SER A 987 -8.87 -45.08 -2.65
C SER A 987 -9.83 -43.99 -3.14
N LEU A 988 -10.17 -43.03 -2.29
CA LEU A 988 -11.04 -41.91 -2.67
C LEU A 988 -10.37 -40.94 -3.64
N TRP A 989 -9.06 -40.69 -3.50
CA TRP A 989 -8.30 -39.90 -4.48
C TRP A 989 -8.25 -40.58 -5.86
N LEU A 990 -8.11 -41.91 -5.89
CA LEU A 990 -8.19 -42.67 -7.13
C LEU A 990 -9.58 -42.53 -7.76
N LYS A 991 -10.65 -42.65 -6.96
CA LYS A 991 -12.04 -42.45 -7.41
C LYS A 991 -12.25 -41.03 -7.96
N HIS A 992 -11.73 -40.02 -7.28
CA HIS A 992 -11.78 -38.62 -7.73
C HIS A 992 -11.09 -38.44 -9.09
N ALA A 993 -9.91 -39.01 -9.29
CA ALA A 993 -9.19 -38.92 -10.57
C ALA A 993 -9.97 -39.55 -11.73
N TYR A 994 -10.69 -40.66 -11.49
CA TYR A 994 -11.60 -41.25 -12.47
C TYR A 994 -12.80 -40.36 -12.78
N GLN A 995 -13.41 -39.75 -11.75
CA GLN A 995 -14.53 -38.82 -11.91
C GLN A 995 -14.11 -37.57 -12.70
N GLU A 996 -12.95 -36.99 -12.38
CA GLU A 996 -12.42 -35.81 -13.07
C GLU A 996 -12.19 -36.09 -14.56
N LYS A 997 -11.60 -37.26 -14.89
CA LYS A 997 -11.41 -37.66 -16.29
C LYS A 997 -12.74 -37.84 -17.03
N ALA A 998 -13.75 -38.40 -16.37
CA ALA A 998 -15.09 -38.56 -16.94
C ALA A 998 -15.75 -37.19 -17.21
N ILE A 999 -15.69 -36.26 -16.26
CA ILE A 999 -16.23 -34.91 -16.36
C ILE A 999 -15.54 -34.13 -17.49
N ARG A 1000 -14.20 -34.12 -17.56
CA ARG A 1000 -13.47 -33.47 -18.66
C ARG A 1000 -13.83 -34.02 -20.04
N THR A 1001 -14.15 -35.30 -20.13
CA THR A 1001 -14.60 -35.91 -21.39
C THR A 1001 -15.99 -35.41 -21.78
N MET A 1002 -16.87 -35.19 -20.79
CA MET A 1002 -18.20 -34.60 -21.02
C MET A 1002 -18.10 -33.11 -21.42
N GLU A 1003 -17.16 -32.36 -20.87
CA GLU A 1003 -16.96 -30.92 -21.15
C GLU A 1003 -16.57 -30.62 -22.60
N LEU A 1004 -16.07 -31.61 -23.34
CA LEU A 1004 -15.78 -31.49 -24.78
C LEU A 1004 -17.04 -31.31 -25.62
N PHE A 1005 -18.24 -31.56 -25.07
CA PHE A 1005 -19.51 -31.38 -25.78
C PHE A 1005 -20.12 -29.99 -25.50
N PRO A 1006 -20.51 -29.19 -26.52
CA PRO A 1006 -20.94 -27.80 -26.37
C PRO A 1006 -22.20 -27.53 -25.50
N LEU A 1007 -22.91 -28.58 -25.06
CA LEU A 1007 -24.14 -28.48 -24.26
C LEU A 1007 -24.12 -29.38 -23.02
N HIS A 1008 -22.93 -29.81 -22.57
CA HIS A 1008 -22.77 -30.72 -21.42
C HIS A 1008 -23.44 -30.20 -20.14
N GLN A 1009 -23.51 -28.89 -19.95
CA GLN A 1009 -24.16 -28.25 -18.79
C GLN A 1009 -25.68 -28.44 -18.74
N LEU A 1010 -26.31 -28.82 -19.86
CA LEU A 1010 -27.74 -29.17 -19.93
C LEU A 1010 -27.98 -30.67 -19.69
N SER A 1011 -26.92 -31.45 -19.50
CA SER A 1011 -27.00 -32.89 -19.26
C SER A 1011 -27.14 -33.19 -17.78
N ASN A 1012 -28.24 -33.80 -17.37
CA ASN A 1012 -28.42 -34.30 -15.99
C ASN A 1012 -27.25 -35.23 -15.59
N LYS A 1013 -26.71 -36.02 -16.52
CA LYS A 1013 -25.56 -36.89 -16.26
C LYS A 1013 -24.26 -36.13 -15.94
N TYR A 1014 -24.07 -34.92 -16.46
CA TYR A 1014 -22.91 -34.09 -16.15
C TYR A 1014 -23.04 -33.51 -14.73
N ASN A 1015 -24.23 -33.00 -14.40
CA ASN A 1015 -24.52 -32.45 -13.08
C ASN A 1015 -24.43 -33.53 -11.99
N ASP A 1016 -24.96 -34.73 -12.23
CA ASP A 1016 -24.85 -35.87 -11.32
C ASP A 1016 -23.38 -36.30 -11.11
N ALA A 1017 -22.57 -36.29 -12.19
CA ALA A 1017 -21.15 -36.62 -12.09
C ALA A 1017 -20.37 -35.59 -11.27
N LEU A 1018 -20.68 -34.29 -11.45
CA LEU A 1018 -20.10 -33.20 -10.69
C LEU A 1018 -20.46 -33.29 -9.20
N GLU A 1019 -21.73 -33.57 -8.89
CA GLU A 1019 -22.19 -33.74 -7.51
C GLU A 1019 -21.51 -34.94 -6.82
N GLN A 1020 -21.37 -36.06 -7.51
CA GLN A 1020 -20.63 -37.23 -7.01
C GLN A 1020 -19.14 -36.94 -6.78
N GLN A 1021 -18.53 -36.08 -7.61
CA GLN A 1021 -17.15 -35.64 -7.42
C GLN A 1021 -17.03 -34.76 -6.17
N LEU A 1022 -17.94 -33.81 -5.98
CA LEU A 1022 -17.97 -32.94 -4.81
C LEU A 1022 -18.17 -33.72 -3.51
N GLN A 1023 -19.07 -34.70 -3.49
CA GLN A 1023 -19.24 -35.60 -2.36
C GLN A 1023 -17.95 -36.37 -2.03
N THR A 1024 -17.25 -36.87 -3.06
CA THR A 1024 -15.99 -37.60 -2.89
C THR A 1024 -14.89 -36.70 -2.30
N ILE A 1025 -14.79 -35.44 -2.76
CA ILE A 1025 -13.87 -34.44 -2.19
C ILE A 1025 -14.23 -34.12 -0.74
N GLY A 1026 -15.53 -33.99 -0.43
CA GLY A 1026 -16.02 -33.78 0.94
C GLY A 1026 -15.55 -34.87 1.90
N THR A 1027 -15.74 -36.13 1.52
CA THR A 1027 -15.31 -37.29 2.33
C THR A 1027 -13.78 -37.34 2.49
N ILE A 1028 -13.01 -37.02 1.45
CA ILE A 1028 -11.54 -36.92 1.55
C ILE A 1028 -11.16 -35.88 2.60
N LYS A 1029 -11.78 -34.69 2.56
CA LYS A 1029 -11.49 -33.60 3.49
C LYS A 1029 -11.77 -34.00 4.95
N GLU A 1030 -12.87 -34.68 5.21
CA GLU A 1030 -13.21 -35.19 6.55
C GLU A 1030 -12.17 -36.20 7.06
N LEU A 1031 -11.81 -37.20 6.24
CA LEU A 1031 -10.86 -38.24 6.64
C LEU A 1031 -9.43 -37.69 6.83
N VAL A 1032 -8.99 -36.76 5.99
CA VAL A 1032 -7.69 -36.08 6.17
C VAL A 1032 -7.69 -35.25 7.46
N THR A 1033 -8.78 -34.55 7.75
CA THR A 1033 -8.91 -33.75 8.98
C THR A 1033 -8.88 -34.64 10.22
N HIS A 1034 -9.60 -35.76 10.21
CA HIS A 1034 -9.60 -36.74 11.30
C HIS A 1034 -8.20 -37.33 11.53
N LYS A 1035 -7.53 -37.76 10.45
CA LYS A 1035 -6.16 -38.26 10.51
C LYS A 1035 -5.20 -37.24 11.12
N HIS A 1036 -5.33 -35.96 10.74
CA HIS A 1036 -4.49 -34.89 11.28
C HIS A 1036 -4.74 -34.65 12.77
N GLN A 1037 -6.00 -34.67 13.22
CA GLN A 1037 -6.34 -34.54 14.64
C GLN A 1037 -5.76 -35.68 15.49
N LEU A 1038 -5.76 -36.91 14.99
CA LEU A 1038 -5.14 -38.05 15.66
C LEU A 1038 -3.61 -37.90 15.76
N GLN A 1039 -2.95 -37.40 14.71
CA GLN A 1039 -1.51 -37.10 14.74
C GLN A 1039 -1.16 -36.01 15.77
N LEU A 1040 -1.97 -34.95 15.85
CA LEU A 1040 -1.79 -33.88 16.84
C LEU A 1040 -1.94 -34.39 18.28
N LYS A 1041 -2.83 -35.36 18.54
CA LYS A 1041 -2.98 -35.98 19.87
C LYS A 1041 -1.71 -36.69 20.33
N ILE A 1042 -1.01 -37.39 19.42
CA ILE A 1042 0.28 -38.04 19.74
C ILE A 1042 1.33 -36.97 20.04
N GLN A 1043 1.43 -35.95 19.18
CA GLN A 1043 2.43 -34.90 19.31
C GLN A 1043 2.25 -34.03 20.58
N ASP A 1044 1.01 -33.68 20.93
CA ASP A 1044 0.70 -32.94 22.17
C ASP A 1044 1.07 -33.76 23.42
N TYR A 1045 0.80 -35.07 23.42
CA TYR A 1045 1.23 -35.95 24.50
C TYR A 1045 2.75 -36.04 24.62
N GLU A 1046 3.47 -36.25 23.51
CA GLU A 1046 4.94 -36.31 23.50
C GLU A 1046 5.56 -35.00 24.01
N THR A 1047 5.04 -33.86 23.56
CA THR A 1047 5.50 -32.54 24.01
C THR A 1047 5.27 -32.34 25.51
N ARG A 1048 4.11 -32.74 26.04
CA ARG A 1048 3.83 -32.65 27.49
C ARG A 1048 4.72 -33.57 28.31
N ARG A 1049 4.99 -34.77 27.80
CA ARG A 1049 5.90 -35.73 28.43
C ARG A 1049 7.32 -35.19 28.47
N GLU A 1050 7.84 -34.68 27.36
CA GLU A 1050 9.18 -34.08 27.30
C GLU A 1050 9.31 -32.87 28.23
N ASN A 1051 8.30 -31.99 28.25
CA ASN A 1051 8.28 -30.85 29.17
C ASN A 1051 8.28 -31.27 30.64
N HIS A 1052 7.51 -32.32 30.98
CA HIS A 1052 7.49 -32.87 32.33
C HIS A 1052 8.83 -33.54 32.71
N ASP A 1053 9.41 -34.33 31.81
CA ASP A 1053 10.71 -34.99 32.00
C ASP A 1053 11.86 -33.97 32.13
N SER A 1054 11.78 -32.85 31.41
CA SER A 1054 12.71 -31.73 31.53
C SER A 1054 12.53 -31.01 32.86
N TRP A 1055 11.29 -30.65 33.22
CA TRP A 1055 10.95 -30.03 34.50
C TRP A 1055 11.43 -30.88 35.69
N GLU A 1056 11.34 -32.21 35.60
CA GLU A 1056 11.79 -33.11 36.66
C GLU A 1056 13.31 -33.04 36.91
N LYS A 1057 14.09 -32.77 35.86
CA LYS A 1057 15.56 -32.67 35.88
C LYS A 1057 16.08 -31.28 36.19
N GLU A 1058 15.22 -30.25 36.19
CA GLU A 1058 15.63 -28.88 36.50
C GLU A 1058 16.18 -28.78 37.92
N GLN A 1059 17.27 -28.03 38.07
CA GLN A 1059 17.94 -27.83 39.35
C GLN A 1059 16.96 -27.29 40.42
N GLN A 1060 16.08 -26.35 40.01
CA GLN A 1060 15.07 -25.79 40.90
C GLN A 1060 14.09 -26.86 41.42
N THR A 1061 13.68 -27.82 40.57
CA THR A 1061 12.80 -28.93 40.97
C THR A 1061 13.48 -29.89 41.95
N VAL A 1062 14.77 -30.17 41.75
CA VAL A 1062 15.57 -30.99 42.68
C VAL A 1062 15.72 -30.30 44.04
N GLU A 1063 15.99 -28.99 44.04
CA GLU A 1063 16.07 -28.17 45.25
C GLU A 1063 14.72 -28.16 45.99
N MET A 1064 13.61 -27.97 45.28
CA MET A 1064 12.25 -27.99 45.85
C MET A 1064 11.84 -29.36 46.40
N LYS A 1065 12.20 -30.47 45.73
CA LYS A 1065 11.97 -31.83 46.24
C LYS A 1065 12.73 -32.07 47.55
N THR A 1066 13.96 -31.61 47.62
CA THR A 1066 14.81 -31.71 48.83
C THR A 1066 14.24 -30.88 49.99
N MET A 1067 13.80 -29.65 49.71
CA MET A 1067 13.13 -28.79 50.70
C MET A 1067 11.81 -29.41 51.21
N ALA A 1068 11.00 -29.95 50.31
CA ALA A 1068 9.76 -30.65 50.67
C ALA A 1068 10.01 -31.86 51.59
N GLN A 1069 11.08 -32.61 51.36
CA GLN A 1069 11.44 -33.76 52.20
C GLN A 1069 11.89 -33.32 53.60
N ILE A 1070 12.68 -32.24 53.71
CA ILE A 1070 13.13 -31.71 55.00
C ILE A 1070 11.94 -31.14 55.80
N LEU A 1071 11.02 -30.42 55.15
CA LEU A 1071 9.80 -29.90 55.77
C LEU A 1071 8.89 -30.99 56.33
N LYS A 1072 8.96 -32.22 55.81
CA LYS A 1072 8.22 -33.38 56.34
C LYS A 1072 8.86 -34.03 57.57
N SER A 1073 10.03 -33.57 58.03
CA SER A 1073 10.67 -34.12 59.24
C SER A 1073 9.81 -33.88 60.50
N PRO A 1074 9.80 -34.83 61.47
CA PRO A 1074 8.96 -34.72 62.67
C PRO A 1074 9.22 -33.46 63.48
N GLU A 1075 10.48 -33.04 63.58
CA GLU A 1075 10.93 -31.85 64.30
C GLU A 1075 10.32 -30.56 63.72
N LEU A 1076 10.38 -30.39 62.39
CA LEU A 1076 9.85 -29.20 61.71
C LEU A 1076 8.33 -29.22 61.59
N GLN A 1077 7.72 -30.41 61.45
CA GLN A 1077 6.25 -30.55 61.46
C GLN A 1077 5.66 -30.15 62.82
N SER A 1078 6.29 -30.58 63.93
CA SER A 1078 5.89 -30.16 65.28
C SER A 1078 6.01 -28.64 65.45
N ARG A 1079 7.11 -28.04 64.95
CA ARG A 1079 7.31 -26.59 64.95
C ARG A 1079 6.27 -25.85 64.11
N LEU A 1080 5.95 -26.33 62.91
CA LEU A 1080 4.93 -25.75 62.02
C LEU A 1080 3.52 -25.82 62.63
N MET A 1081 3.17 -26.95 63.25
CA MET A 1081 1.89 -27.11 63.95
C MET A 1081 1.75 -26.11 65.11
N SER A 1082 2.77 -26.04 65.97
CA SER A 1082 2.80 -25.08 67.08
C SER A 1082 2.66 -23.62 66.60
N ILE A 1083 3.28 -23.26 65.47
CA ILE A 1083 3.15 -21.92 64.87
C ILE A 1083 1.72 -21.67 64.36
N LYS A 1084 1.12 -22.65 63.68
CA LYS A 1084 -0.25 -22.54 63.15
C LYS A 1084 -1.27 -22.39 64.29
N ASP A 1085 -1.13 -23.18 65.35
CA ASP A 1085 -1.99 -23.10 66.54
C ASP A 1085 -1.87 -21.73 67.24
N GLU A 1086 -0.67 -21.17 67.35
CA GLU A 1086 -0.44 -19.84 67.95
C GLU A 1086 -1.05 -18.70 67.11
N ILE A 1087 -1.02 -18.83 65.78
CA ILE A 1087 -1.65 -17.88 64.86
C ILE A 1087 -3.18 -17.96 64.98
N GLU A 1088 -3.74 -19.16 65.05
CA GLU A 1088 -5.17 -19.38 65.20
C GLU A 1088 -5.71 -18.82 66.52
N LEU A 1089 -4.99 -19.05 67.63
CA LEU A 1089 -5.32 -18.47 68.93
C LEU A 1089 -5.29 -16.93 68.90
N LYS A 1090 -4.28 -16.32 68.25
CA LYS A 1090 -4.20 -14.86 68.09
C LYS A 1090 -5.33 -14.30 67.23
N GLN A 1091 -5.75 -15.02 66.18
CA GLN A 1091 -6.88 -14.61 65.34
C GLN A 1091 -8.20 -14.68 66.12
N GLN A 1092 -8.42 -15.73 66.91
CA GLN A 1092 -9.59 -15.87 67.78
C GLN A 1092 -9.65 -14.75 68.84
N GLN A 1093 -8.52 -14.41 69.46
CA GLN A 1093 -8.41 -13.28 70.40
C GLN A 1093 -8.66 -11.92 69.73
N LEU A 1094 -8.22 -11.74 68.50
CA LEU A 1094 -8.45 -10.51 67.73
C LEU A 1094 -9.93 -10.35 67.34
N GLN A 1095 -10.58 -11.44 66.93
CA GLN A 1095 -12.01 -11.49 66.67
C GLN A 1095 -12.83 -11.22 67.94
N ALA A 1096 -12.42 -11.76 69.09
CA ALA A 1096 -13.05 -11.48 70.38
C ALA A 1096 -12.87 -10.03 70.85
N ARG A 1097 -11.76 -9.36 70.51
CA ARG A 1097 -11.57 -7.92 70.78
C ARG A 1097 -12.44 -7.05 69.87
N LEU A 1098 -12.61 -7.43 68.61
CA LEU A 1098 -13.43 -6.70 67.64
C LEU A 1098 -14.93 -6.76 67.96
N SER A 1099 -15.39 -7.81 68.66
CA SER A 1099 -16.79 -7.93 69.11
C SER A 1099 -17.13 -7.09 70.34
N ILE A 1100 -16.16 -6.77 71.22
CA ILE A 1100 -16.37 -5.93 72.43
C ILE A 1100 -16.47 -4.43 72.09
N SER A 1101 -15.90 -3.99 70.96
CA SER A 1101 -15.89 -2.57 70.52
C SER A 1101 -17.20 -2.08 69.91
N ARG A 1102 -18.26 -2.90 69.85
CA ARG A 1102 -19.58 -2.56 69.29
C ARG A 1102 -20.66 -2.55 70.37
N GLN A 1103 -20.58 -1.63 71.34
CA GLN A 1103 -21.76 -1.15 72.05
C GLN A 1103 -22.05 0.30 71.65
N PRO A 1104 -23.30 0.65 71.27
CA PRO A 1104 -23.64 2.00 70.85
C PRO A 1104 -23.66 2.95 72.06
N SER A 1105 -22.95 4.07 71.96
CA SER A 1105 -23.06 5.20 72.88
C SER A 1105 -24.48 5.79 72.80
N PRO A 1106 -25.12 6.19 73.91
CA PRO A 1106 -26.49 6.71 73.90
C PRO A 1106 -26.58 8.09 73.24
N GLN A 1107 -27.70 8.33 72.55
CA GLN A 1107 -28.01 9.50 71.73
C GLN A 1107 -27.80 10.86 72.43
N PRO A 1108 -27.44 11.93 71.67
CA PRO A 1108 -27.31 13.27 72.23
C PRO A 1108 -28.70 13.91 72.46
N ARG A 1109 -28.95 14.37 73.69
CA ARG A 1109 -30.09 15.25 74.00
C ARG A 1109 -29.79 16.68 73.53
N ARG A 1110 -30.76 17.29 72.81
CA ARG A 1110 -30.84 18.74 72.56
C ARG A 1110 -30.72 19.54 73.85
N GLY A 1111 -29.95 20.64 73.84
CA GLY A 1111 -30.05 21.66 74.89
C GLY A 1111 -28.94 22.70 74.89
N LEU A 1112 -29.29 23.92 74.43
CA LEU A 1112 -28.79 25.26 74.80
C LEU A 1112 -27.30 25.66 74.65
N ARG A 1113 -27.15 26.75 73.87
CA ARG A 1113 -26.10 27.79 73.85
C ARG A 1113 -25.12 27.83 75.04
N ARG A 1114 -23.83 27.95 74.73
CA ARG A 1114 -23.10 29.22 74.76
C ARG A 1114 -21.90 29.18 73.83
#